data_AF-A0A9W8NN05-F1
#
_entry.id   AF-A0A9W8NN05-F1
#
_cell.length_a   1.000
_cell.length_b   1.000
_cell.length_c   1.000
_cell.angle_alpha   90.00
_cell.angle_beta   90.00
_cell.angle_gamma   90.00
#
_symmetry.space_group_name_H-M   'P 1'
#
loop_
_entity.id
_entity.type
_entity.pdbx_description
1 polymer ?
#
loop_
_entity_poly.entity_id
_entity_poly.type
_entity_poly.pdbx_seq_one_letter_code
_entity_poly.pdbx_strand_id
1 'polypeptide(L)'
;MQRTFLAFQHNAKLHSLQTVVRAVRSVASLEEANRGLFKGANEEDHVVVTEQTIFHPQGGGQPSDVGVIKADSRANFDVSAVRMNAVTEGEVLHLGRFSDASAQFISGDTVTQTIDSEKRNLYSRYHTAGHVLGGAVRHLLEKEVANFDELKASHFPDSASCEFQGLIEGKWKDAIQARVDEYINKDMPVEIDFWDEADFKANGLERLTPDRKAMGMADDEKFRVVKIIGLVDVRFHFDYLASKVVFSDNSQINNARGTMRRRELTRAPFPHRPLRTWPCSLAAVSDDYRDQPSRGDSKGNQQDALESFYKSQASAYDATRKRLLKGREDMLALAAAQLALEAKAVRPTRSSRIWVDIGGGTGWNIEAMSQFVDVPTFFDSVYLVDFSPSLCEVAQKRFARLGWSNVKVICQDARTFRLEDHEPVLDGGREGSPGASYYSQEKPRHVGADLVTMSYSLSMIPDYYSVVDSLASLLAPHGIIGVVDFYVQSRVDVSFRNYTGGTIDRHVNLLARTFWRAWFDIDRVALEPGRRDYLEYRFGTVLNANTRNYGLGAIPYYIWLGVPKQPHSSSLAHEIVEKVDALVTESPYLSPVNHSSQLSLEVEKGASDIRSKAFDAAIINISSNLPLPSFFYQNHHYRIYYDDQLKKHTQFNDEYIYAFTWEDTRVDERILRLKPDDVVLAITSAGDNILSYALQSPAKIHAIDLNPSQNHLLELKVAAYQSLEYDDFWKIFGEGKHPDFRSLLISKMSPHLSSRAFQYWLSNHRIFTKSHGGLYDTGGSRHGIRIFRWISRVFGCRAGVKALLAAKTLNEQREIWRNRVRPALMSRLVSKFVVSQEAFLWSALGVPKNQLAILETDHATSKAAVPPGLPVAQSPRAPLAAGCPRQPTNPH
;
A
#
# COMPACT_ATOMS: atom_id res chain seq x y z
N MET A 1 -6.83 -33.68 -33.29
CA MET A 1 -6.20 -32.34 -33.33
C MET A 1 -4.70 -32.52 -33.29
N GLN A 2 -3.91 -31.66 -33.96
CA GLN A 2 -2.45 -31.69 -33.83
C GLN A 2 -2.02 -30.86 -32.61
N ARG A 3 -1.11 -31.45 -31.81
CA ARG A 3 -0.39 -30.79 -30.71
C ARG A 3 0.49 -29.64 -31.25
N THR A 4 0.81 -28.64 -30.43
CA THR A 4 1.80 -27.61 -30.77
C THR A 4 3.21 -28.19 -30.58
N PHE A 5 4.07 -28.07 -31.58
CA PHE A 5 5.46 -28.52 -31.51
C PHE A 5 6.32 -27.57 -30.69
N LEU A 6 7.03 -28.08 -29.68
CA LEU A 6 7.77 -27.28 -28.69
C LEU A 6 9.24 -27.16 -29.10
N ALA A 7 9.54 -26.32 -30.09
CA ALA A 7 10.86 -26.21 -30.72
C ALA A 7 11.99 -25.92 -29.72
N PHE A 8 11.70 -25.16 -28.64
CA PHE A 8 12.66 -24.84 -27.58
C PHE A 8 13.16 -26.06 -26.79
N GLN A 9 12.46 -27.20 -26.82
CA GLN A 9 12.89 -28.43 -26.16
C GLN A 9 14.04 -29.12 -26.90
N HIS A 10 14.07 -28.99 -28.22
CA HIS A 10 15.07 -29.57 -29.12
C HIS A 10 16.23 -28.60 -29.40
N ASN A 11 16.00 -27.29 -29.38
CA ASN A 11 17.04 -26.28 -29.49
C ASN A 11 16.84 -25.12 -28.51
N ALA A 12 17.53 -25.19 -27.37
CA ALA A 12 17.51 -24.16 -26.33
C ALA A 12 18.07 -22.79 -26.78
N LYS A 13 18.93 -22.76 -27.81
CA LYS A 13 19.62 -21.57 -28.32
C LYS A 13 18.83 -20.85 -29.44
N LEU A 14 17.60 -21.31 -29.73
CA LEU A 14 16.73 -20.74 -30.75
C LEU A 14 15.92 -19.55 -30.20
N HIS A 15 16.20 -18.34 -30.72
CA HIS A 15 15.53 -17.09 -30.29
C HIS A 15 14.51 -16.54 -31.30
N SER A 16 14.45 -17.12 -32.50
CA SER A 16 13.49 -16.75 -33.56
C SER A 16 13.06 -18.01 -34.32
N LEU A 17 11.78 -18.10 -34.71
CA LEU A 17 11.21 -19.23 -35.43
C LEU A 17 10.07 -18.76 -36.34
N GLN A 18 10.08 -19.21 -37.59
CA GLN A 18 8.93 -19.06 -38.49
C GLN A 18 7.96 -20.24 -38.29
N THR A 19 6.67 -19.95 -38.17
CA THR A 19 5.60 -20.93 -37.95
C THR A 19 4.29 -20.43 -38.56
N VAL A 20 3.22 -21.23 -38.51
CA VAL A 20 1.89 -20.86 -39.02
C VAL A 20 0.91 -20.70 -37.85
N VAL A 21 0.04 -19.69 -37.93
CA VAL A 21 -1.04 -19.43 -36.97
C VAL A 21 -2.18 -20.44 -37.18
N ARG A 22 -2.62 -21.10 -36.10
CA ARG A 22 -3.78 -22.01 -36.10
C ARG A 22 -5.07 -21.35 -35.62
N ALA A 23 -4.97 -20.41 -34.69
CA ALA A 23 -6.13 -19.69 -34.17
C ALA A 23 -5.72 -18.35 -33.56
N VAL A 24 -6.64 -17.39 -33.64
CA VAL A 24 -6.68 -16.18 -32.80
C VAL A 24 -8.04 -16.18 -32.12
N ARG A 25 -8.06 -15.99 -30.79
CA ARG A 25 -9.28 -15.95 -29.97
C ARG A 25 -9.20 -14.72 -29.06
N SER A 26 -10.29 -14.01 -28.82
CA SER A 26 -10.32 -13.00 -27.76
C SER A 26 -10.35 -13.69 -26.39
N VAL A 27 -9.82 -13.07 -25.34
CA VAL A 27 -9.86 -13.67 -23.99
C VAL A 27 -11.30 -13.91 -23.52
N ALA A 28 -12.24 -13.05 -23.92
CA ALA A 28 -13.67 -13.23 -23.64
C ALA A 28 -14.28 -14.50 -24.26
N SER A 29 -13.74 -15.01 -25.39
CA SER A 29 -14.23 -16.23 -26.05
C SER A 29 -13.58 -17.53 -25.58
N LEU A 30 -12.64 -17.46 -24.62
CA LEU A 30 -11.98 -18.63 -24.06
C LEU A 30 -12.86 -19.37 -23.03
N GLU A 31 -12.65 -20.69 -22.98
CA GLU A 31 -13.24 -21.56 -21.96
C GLU A 31 -12.84 -21.08 -20.55
N GLU A 32 -13.72 -21.25 -19.56
CA GLU A 32 -13.50 -20.71 -18.20
C GLU A 32 -12.20 -21.22 -17.56
N ALA A 33 -11.87 -22.49 -17.75
CA ALA A 33 -10.60 -23.09 -17.32
C ALA A 33 -9.38 -22.39 -17.94
N ASN A 34 -9.46 -21.97 -19.21
CA ASN A 34 -8.39 -21.24 -19.89
C ASN A 34 -8.32 -19.76 -19.47
N ARG A 35 -9.47 -19.11 -19.22
CA ARG A 35 -9.50 -17.75 -18.63
C ARG A 35 -8.82 -17.72 -17.26
N GLY A 36 -9.02 -18.75 -16.43
CA GLY A 36 -8.39 -18.89 -15.12
C GLY A 36 -6.84 -18.94 -15.11
N LEU A 37 -6.21 -19.28 -16.25
CA LEU A 37 -4.75 -19.34 -16.40
C LEU A 37 -4.08 -17.94 -16.50
N PHE A 38 -4.88 -16.93 -16.87
CA PHE A 38 -4.44 -15.58 -17.21
C PHE A 38 -5.03 -14.53 -16.25
N LYS A 39 -4.69 -14.67 -14.97
CA LYS A 39 -5.13 -13.74 -13.91
C LYS A 39 -4.67 -12.31 -14.21
N GLY A 40 -5.61 -11.42 -14.52
CA GLY A 40 -5.36 -10.01 -14.87
C GLY A 40 -5.35 -9.70 -16.36
N ALA A 41 -5.79 -10.61 -17.23
CA ALA A 41 -6.08 -10.28 -18.64
C ALA A 41 -7.35 -9.43 -18.79
N ASN A 42 -7.34 -8.47 -19.70
CA ASN A 42 -8.46 -7.62 -20.07
C ASN A 42 -9.30 -8.26 -21.21
N GLU A 43 -10.51 -7.75 -21.43
CA GLU A 43 -11.37 -8.19 -22.55
C GLU A 43 -10.78 -7.88 -23.93
N GLU A 44 -9.92 -6.86 -24.03
CA GLU A 44 -9.17 -6.48 -25.24
C GLU A 44 -7.97 -7.41 -25.54
N ASP A 45 -7.57 -8.26 -24.59
CA ASP A 45 -6.46 -9.19 -24.80
C ASP A 45 -6.88 -10.34 -25.72
N HIS A 46 -5.93 -10.84 -26.50
CA HIS A 46 -6.14 -11.95 -27.42
C HIS A 46 -5.17 -13.10 -27.10
N VAL A 47 -5.55 -14.31 -27.49
CA VAL A 47 -4.72 -15.51 -27.43
C VAL A 47 -4.48 -16.02 -28.85
N VAL A 48 -3.20 -16.16 -29.20
CA VAL A 48 -2.74 -16.74 -30.46
C VAL A 48 -2.24 -18.16 -30.23
N VAL A 49 -2.60 -19.07 -31.13
CA VAL A 49 -2.11 -20.46 -31.18
C VAL A 49 -1.36 -20.68 -32.49
N THR A 50 -0.22 -21.35 -32.43
CA THR A 50 0.62 -21.67 -33.59
C THR A 50 0.91 -23.17 -33.69
N GLU A 51 1.34 -23.61 -34.87
CA GLU A 51 1.71 -25.02 -35.11
C GLU A 51 2.95 -25.44 -34.32
N GLN A 52 3.93 -24.55 -34.26
CA GLN A 52 5.17 -24.70 -33.53
C GLN A 52 5.39 -23.45 -32.67
N THR A 53 6.13 -23.58 -31.57
CA THR A 53 6.50 -22.41 -30.77
C THR A 53 7.91 -22.50 -30.19
N ILE A 54 8.60 -21.37 -30.18
CA ILE A 54 9.82 -21.17 -29.38
C ILE A 54 9.53 -20.62 -28.00
N PHE A 55 8.33 -20.11 -27.71
CA PHE A 55 8.00 -19.58 -26.38
C PHE A 55 7.83 -20.71 -25.37
N HIS A 56 8.53 -20.62 -24.25
CA HIS A 56 8.34 -21.48 -23.09
C HIS A 56 7.01 -21.09 -22.40
N PRO A 57 6.01 -21.99 -22.34
CA PRO A 57 4.85 -21.80 -21.47
C PRO A 57 5.29 -21.92 -20.01
N GLN A 58 4.64 -21.18 -19.10
CA GLN A 58 4.98 -21.26 -17.67
C GLN A 58 4.77 -22.70 -17.15
N GLY A 59 5.81 -23.25 -16.51
CA GLY A 59 5.86 -24.64 -16.04
C GLY A 59 7.20 -24.96 -15.37
N GLY A 60 7.28 -26.05 -14.60
CA GLY A 60 8.52 -26.46 -13.90
C GLY A 60 9.13 -25.37 -13.02
N GLY A 61 8.30 -24.58 -12.33
CA GLY A 61 8.71 -23.43 -11.52
C GLY A 61 9.30 -22.23 -12.29
N GLN A 62 9.50 -22.32 -13.60
CA GLN A 62 10.06 -21.25 -14.44
C GLN A 62 8.95 -20.35 -15.03
N PRO A 63 9.16 -19.01 -15.09
CA PRO A 63 8.25 -18.10 -15.79
C PRO A 63 8.04 -18.46 -17.26
N SER A 64 6.93 -17.98 -17.85
CA SER A 64 6.76 -17.99 -19.30
C SER A 64 7.64 -16.95 -19.98
N ASP A 65 8.06 -17.21 -21.21
CA ASP A 65 8.70 -16.18 -22.03
C ASP A 65 7.72 -15.06 -22.42
N VAL A 66 8.31 -13.95 -22.82
CA VAL A 66 7.65 -12.80 -23.47
C VAL A 66 8.42 -12.44 -24.73
N GLY A 67 7.79 -11.69 -25.63
CA GLY A 67 8.36 -11.42 -26.95
C GLY A 67 7.29 -10.96 -27.93
N VAL A 68 7.53 -11.20 -29.21
CA VAL A 68 6.70 -10.67 -30.30
C VAL A 68 6.46 -11.73 -31.36
N ILE A 69 5.26 -11.74 -31.95
CA ILE A 69 4.90 -12.50 -33.14
C ILE A 69 4.59 -11.50 -34.26
N LYS A 70 5.12 -11.70 -35.47
CA LYS A 70 4.97 -10.78 -36.60
C LYS A 70 4.58 -11.51 -37.89
N ALA A 71 3.63 -10.93 -38.63
CA ALA A 71 3.29 -11.34 -40.00
C ALA A 71 3.77 -10.25 -40.98
N ASP A 72 4.87 -10.50 -41.70
CA ASP A 72 5.40 -9.74 -42.86
C ASP A 72 4.91 -8.27 -42.99
N SER A 73 5.26 -7.45 -42.00
CA SER A 73 4.88 -6.03 -41.86
C SER A 73 3.38 -5.66 -41.79
N ARG A 74 2.45 -6.62 -41.86
CA ARG A 74 0.99 -6.40 -41.74
C ARG A 74 0.52 -6.28 -40.30
N ALA A 75 0.98 -7.17 -39.42
CA ALA A 75 0.49 -7.29 -38.05
C ALA A 75 1.62 -7.61 -37.05
N ASN A 76 1.55 -6.99 -35.86
CA ASN A 76 2.48 -7.15 -34.76
C ASN A 76 1.70 -7.51 -33.49
N PHE A 77 2.10 -8.59 -32.81
CA PHE A 77 1.44 -9.10 -31.62
C PHE A 77 2.45 -9.24 -30.49
N ASP A 78 2.28 -8.45 -29.44
CA ASP A 78 3.20 -8.38 -28.30
C ASP A 78 2.76 -9.37 -27.22
N VAL A 79 3.52 -10.45 -27.06
CA VAL A 79 3.23 -11.59 -26.17
C VAL A 79 3.64 -11.26 -24.74
N SER A 80 2.67 -11.24 -23.83
CA SER A 80 2.81 -10.89 -22.42
C SER A 80 2.89 -12.11 -21.49
N ALA A 81 2.27 -13.23 -21.86
CA ALA A 81 2.34 -14.48 -21.12
C ALA A 81 2.05 -15.69 -22.01
N VAL A 82 2.61 -16.85 -21.66
CA VAL A 82 2.38 -18.11 -22.40
C VAL A 82 2.01 -19.25 -21.45
N ARG A 83 1.01 -20.05 -21.81
CA ARG A 83 0.46 -21.14 -20.99
C ARG A 83 0.18 -22.38 -21.84
N MET A 84 0.18 -23.55 -21.22
CA MET A 84 -0.48 -24.73 -21.80
C MET A 84 -1.99 -24.54 -21.72
N ASN A 85 -2.74 -24.95 -22.75
CA ASN A 85 -4.20 -25.01 -22.71
C ASN A 85 -4.64 -26.06 -21.66
N ALA A 86 -5.62 -25.71 -20.81
CA ALA A 86 -6.16 -26.56 -19.75
C ALA A 86 -7.33 -27.46 -20.18
N VAL A 87 -7.83 -27.30 -21.40
CA VAL A 87 -8.96 -28.03 -22.00
C VAL A 87 -8.51 -28.90 -23.17
N THR A 88 -7.66 -28.36 -24.05
CA THR A 88 -7.10 -29.08 -25.22
C THR A 88 -5.66 -29.47 -24.95
N GLU A 89 -5.41 -30.75 -24.65
CA GLU A 89 -4.08 -31.25 -24.36
C GLU A 89 -3.08 -30.95 -25.49
N GLY A 90 -1.91 -30.41 -25.10
CA GLY A 90 -0.81 -30.13 -26.03
C GLY A 90 -0.92 -28.83 -26.84
N GLU A 91 -1.98 -28.05 -26.72
CA GLU A 91 -2.07 -26.71 -27.33
C GLU A 91 -1.36 -25.66 -26.46
N VAL A 92 -0.63 -24.72 -27.07
CA VAL A 92 0.04 -23.60 -26.38
C VAL A 92 -0.66 -22.28 -26.68
N LEU A 93 -1.03 -21.57 -25.61
CA LEU A 93 -1.76 -20.30 -25.64
C LEU A 93 -0.80 -19.13 -25.41
N HIS A 94 -0.67 -18.24 -26.40
CA HIS A 94 0.15 -17.03 -26.31
C HIS A 94 -0.76 -15.82 -26.08
N LEU A 95 -0.83 -15.31 -24.84
CA LEU A 95 -1.59 -14.12 -24.48
C LEU A 95 -0.81 -12.84 -24.87
N GLY A 96 -1.50 -11.87 -25.45
CA GLY A 96 -0.91 -10.61 -25.85
C GLY A 96 -1.92 -9.62 -26.45
N ARG A 97 -1.38 -8.54 -27.02
CA ARG A 97 -2.17 -7.53 -27.76
C ARG A 97 -1.60 -7.33 -29.15
N PHE A 98 -2.48 -7.05 -30.10
CA PHE A 98 -2.09 -6.50 -31.39
C PHE A 98 -1.75 -5.02 -31.22
N SER A 99 -0.67 -4.55 -31.84
CA SER A 99 -0.29 -3.13 -31.78
C SER A 99 -1.23 -2.23 -32.60
N ASP A 100 -1.99 -2.83 -33.53
CA ASP A 100 -3.12 -2.23 -34.25
C ASP A 100 -4.29 -3.22 -34.21
N ALA A 101 -5.42 -2.81 -33.61
CA ALA A 101 -6.60 -3.67 -33.45
C ALA A 101 -7.28 -4.03 -34.78
N SER A 102 -7.03 -3.26 -35.85
CA SER A 102 -7.54 -3.52 -37.21
C SER A 102 -6.72 -4.55 -38.00
N ALA A 103 -5.51 -4.89 -37.51
CA ALA A 103 -4.56 -5.78 -38.17
C ALA A 103 -4.26 -7.02 -37.30
N GLN A 104 -5.21 -7.96 -37.26
CA GLN A 104 -5.06 -9.25 -36.58
C GLN A 104 -4.52 -10.35 -37.53
N PHE A 105 -3.95 -11.43 -36.97
CA PHE A 105 -3.60 -12.61 -37.75
C PHE A 105 -4.84 -13.44 -38.10
N ILE A 106 -4.79 -14.13 -39.23
CA ILE A 106 -5.80 -15.10 -39.66
C ILE A 106 -5.20 -16.52 -39.56
N SER A 107 -6.02 -17.53 -39.29
CA SER A 107 -5.59 -18.93 -39.34
C SER A 107 -5.00 -19.25 -40.73
N GLY A 108 -3.78 -19.77 -40.77
CA GLY A 108 -3.00 -20.01 -41.99
C GLY A 108 -1.95 -18.93 -42.29
N ASP A 109 -1.92 -17.79 -41.60
CA ASP A 109 -0.84 -16.80 -41.75
C ASP A 109 0.51 -17.38 -41.27
N THR A 110 1.53 -17.23 -42.11
CA THR A 110 2.93 -17.44 -41.72
C THR A 110 3.41 -16.29 -40.86
N VAL A 111 3.95 -16.60 -39.69
CA VAL A 111 4.43 -15.62 -38.71
C VAL A 111 5.84 -15.95 -38.22
N THR A 112 6.61 -14.91 -37.91
CA THR A 112 7.89 -15.03 -37.22
C THR A 112 7.71 -14.72 -35.74
N GLN A 113 7.99 -15.70 -34.90
CA GLN A 113 8.11 -15.55 -33.45
C GLN A 113 9.51 -15.05 -33.11
N THR A 114 9.63 -14.15 -32.13
CA THR A 114 10.92 -13.69 -31.57
C THR A 114 10.77 -13.46 -30.07
N ILE A 115 11.59 -14.12 -29.27
CA ILE A 115 11.55 -14.02 -27.79
C ILE A 115 12.49 -12.93 -27.26
N ASP A 116 12.17 -12.42 -26.06
CA ASP A 116 13.09 -11.62 -25.25
C ASP A 116 14.26 -12.50 -24.77
N SER A 117 15.37 -12.45 -25.50
CA SER A 117 16.55 -13.28 -25.23
C SER A 117 17.24 -12.96 -23.89
N GLU A 118 17.11 -11.74 -23.35
CA GLU A 118 17.67 -11.41 -22.04
C GLU A 118 16.88 -12.10 -20.93
N LYS A 119 15.55 -12.01 -20.98
CA LYS A 119 14.66 -12.70 -20.02
C LYS A 119 14.75 -14.22 -20.14
N ARG A 120 14.75 -14.76 -21.36
CA ARG A 120 14.95 -16.20 -21.59
C ARG A 120 16.23 -16.69 -20.89
N ASN A 121 17.36 -16.05 -21.17
CA ASN A 121 18.64 -16.43 -20.58
C ASN A 121 18.63 -16.28 -19.05
N LEU A 122 17.99 -15.23 -18.51
CA LEU A 122 17.83 -15.05 -17.07
C LEU A 122 17.03 -16.21 -16.44
N TYR A 123 15.86 -16.56 -17.01
CA TYR A 123 14.99 -17.60 -16.49
C TYR A 123 15.63 -19.00 -16.56
N SER A 124 16.23 -19.36 -17.70
CA SER A 124 16.96 -20.63 -17.84
C SER A 124 18.06 -20.79 -16.78
N ARG A 125 18.73 -19.70 -16.40
CA ARG A 125 19.79 -19.71 -15.38
C ARG A 125 19.26 -19.84 -13.96
N TYR A 126 18.12 -19.20 -13.66
CA TYR A 126 17.43 -19.42 -12.38
C TYR A 126 16.89 -20.86 -12.26
N HIS A 127 16.56 -21.52 -13.37
CA HIS A 127 16.21 -22.93 -13.39
C HIS A 127 17.44 -23.82 -13.20
N THR A 128 18.49 -23.69 -14.04
CA THR A 128 19.73 -24.49 -13.93
C THR A 128 20.37 -24.40 -12.53
N ALA A 129 20.52 -23.20 -11.95
CA ALA A 129 21.13 -23.09 -10.62
C ALA A 129 20.21 -23.61 -9.48
N GLY A 130 18.90 -23.76 -9.71
CA GLY A 130 18.01 -24.50 -8.83
C GLY A 130 18.33 -26.01 -8.80
N HIS A 131 18.60 -26.61 -9.97
CA HIS A 131 19.07 -28.01 -10.06
C HIS A 131 20.45 -28.20 -9.40
N VAL A 132 21.38 -27.26 -9.59
CA VAL A 132 22.70 -27.29 -8.93
C VAL A 132 22.56 -27.21 -7.40
N LEU A 133 21.64 -26.36 -6.89
CA LEU A 133 21.33 -26.27 -5.47
C LEU A 133 20.68 -27.56 -4.94
N GLY A 134 19.67 -28.10 -5.63
CA GLY A 134 19.01 -29.37 -5.27
C GLY A 134 20.01 -30.52 -5.13
N GLY A 135 20.88 -30.69 -6.14
CA GLY A 135 21.95 -31.69 -6.10
C GLY A 135 22.96 -31.48 -4.98
N ALA A 136 23.37 -30.23 -4.69
CA ALA A 136 24.27 -29.93 -3.58
C ALA A 136 23.65 -30.24 -2.21
N VAL A 137 22.36 -29.98 -2.04
CA VAL A 137 21.61 -30.29 -0.81
C VAL A 137 21.43 -31.81 -0.66
N ARG A 138 21.01 -32.53 -1.73
CA ARG A 138 20.91 -34.00 -1.71
C ARG A 138 22.24 -34.64 -1.33
N HIS A 139 23.31 -34.27 -2.02
CA HIS A 139 24.63 -34.87 -1.82
C HIS A 139 25.10 -34.80 -0.35
N LEU A 140 24.76 -33.72 0.36
CA LEU A 140 25.15 -33.52 1.74
C LEU A 140 24.16 -34.13 2.75
N LEU A 141 22.86 -34.19 2.43
CA LEU A 141 21.81 -34.42 3.44
C LEU A 141 20.94 -35.67 3.24
N GLU A 142 20.99 -36.36 2.10
CA GLU A 142 20.12 -37.53 1.82
C GLU A 142 20.28 -38.67 2.85
N LYS A 143 21.47 -38.77 3.48
CA LYS A 143 21.78 -39.77 4.52
C LYS A 143 21.67 -39.21 5.95
N GLU A 144 21.66 -37.89 6.10
CA GLU A 144 21.65 -37.19 7.39
C GLU A 144 20.22 -36.81 7.83
N VAL A 145 19.29 -36.71 6.89
CA VAL A 145 17.88 -36.32 7.12
C VAL A 145 16.96 -37.50 6.80
N ALA A 146 16.23 -37.98 7.81
CA ALA A 146 15.26 -39.05 7.63
C ALA A 146 14.11 -38.61 6.70
N ASN A 147 13.75 -39.46 5.73
CA ASN A 147 12.76 -39.18 4.68
C ASN A 147 13.06 -37.91 3.86
N PHE A 148 14.34 -37.67 3.54
CA PHE A 148 14.76 -36.59 2.65
C PHE A 148 14.24 -36.82 1.22
N ASP A 149 13.55 -35.80 0.69
CA ASP A 149 13.16 -35.70 -0.72
C ASP A 149 13.11 -34.21 -1.12
N GLU A 150 13.03 -33.88 -2.41
CA GLU A 150 12.64 -32.50 -2.81
C GLU A 150 11.14 -32.47 -3.07
N LEU A 151 10.50 -31.34 -2.73
CA LEU A 151 9.06 -31.20 -2.80
C LEU A 151 8.62 -30.30 -3.94
N LYS A 152 9.19 -29.09 -4.01
CA LYS A 152 8.80 -28.03 -4.96
C LYS A 152 9.95 -27.07 -5.24
N ALA A 153 9.96 -26.46 -6.42
CA ALA A 153 10.87 -25.36 -6.73
C ALA A 153 10.17 -24.16 -7.40
N SER A 154 10.67 -22.96 -7.08
CA SER A 154 10.34 -21.71 -7.74
C SER A 154 11.61 -21.13 -8.36
N HIS A 155 11.55 -20.74 -9.63
CA HIS A 155 12.66 -20.14 -10.39
C HIS A 155 12.33 -18.73 -10.90
N PHE A 156 11.32 -18.10 -10.31
CA PHE A 156 11.02 -16.69 -10.54
C PHE A 156 12.13 -15.83 -9.92
N PRO A 157 12.71 -14.83 -10.62
CA PRO A 157 13.85 -14.05 -10.11
C PRO A 157 13.67 -13.43 -8.71
N ASP A 158 12.44 -13.02 -8.38
CA ASP A 158 12.10 -12.37 -7.10
C ASP A 158 11.68 -13.34 -5.98
N SER A 159 11.50 -14.64 -6.28
CA SER A 159 11.06 -15.67 -5.33
C SER A 159 11.75 -17.03 -5.53
N ALA A 160 12.96 -17.03 -6.09
CA ALA A 160 13.71 -18.25 -6.38
C ALA A 160 14.01 -19.04 -5.10
N SER A 161 13.59 -20.30 -5.04
CA SER A 161 13.66 -21.17 -3.86
C SER A 161 13.46 -22.64 -4.20
N CYS A 162 13.97 -23.53 -3.35
CA CYS A 162 13.77 -24.98 -3.43
C CYS A 162 13.34 -25.51 -2.06
N GLU A 163 12.30 -26.32 -2.04
CA GLU A 163 11.69 -26.92 -0.84
C GLU A 163 12.07 -28.40 -0.73
N PHE A 164 12.46 -28.83 0.47
CA PHE A 164 12.92 -30.17 0.77
C PHE A 164 12.12 -30.76 1.92
N GLN A 165 11.89 -32.07 1.90
CA GLN A 165 11.28 -32.80 3.01
C GLN A 165 12.31 -33.01 4.14
N GLY A 166 11.91 -32.66 5.36
CA GLY A 166 12.76 -32.76 6.56
C GLY A 166 13.37 -31.44 7.01
N LEU A 167 13.95 -31.43 8.21
CA LEU A 167 14.52 -30.23 8.84
C LEU A 167 16.01 -30.08 8.50
N ILE A 168 16.34 -29.10 7.66
CA ILE A 168 17.73 -28.74 7.35
C ILE A 168 18.23 -27.69 8.36
N GLU A 169 19.04 -28.12 9.32
CA GLU A 169 19.68 -27.23 10.30
C GLU A 169 20.61 -26.18 9.64
N GLY A 170 20.67 -24.97 10.21
CA GLY A 170 21.47 -23.86 9.68
C GLY A 170 22.97 -24.14 9.55
N LYS A 171 23.53 -25.08 10.35
CA LYS A 171 24.94 -25.51 10.29
C LYS A 171 25.37 -25.98 8.90
N TRP A 172 24.44 -26.49 8.10
CA TRP A 172 24.71 -27.01 6.76
C TRP A 172 24.83 -25.92 5.69
N LYS A 173 24.46 -24.67 5.99
CA LYS A 173 24.39 -23.59 5.00
C LYS A 173 25.71 -23.37 4.27
N ASP A 174 26.82 -23.23 5.02
CA ASP A 174 28.12 -22.91 4.43
C ASP A 174 28.69 -24.10 3.63
N ALA A 175 28.43 -25.34 4.08
CA ALA A 175 28.77 -26.55 3.35
C ALA A 175 27.99 -26.67 2.02
N ILE A 176 26.69 -26.35 2.03
CA ILE A 176 25.85 -26.32 0.83
C ILE A 176 26.34 -25.24 -0.13
N GLN A 177 26.64 -24.03 0.35
CA GLN A 177 27.16 -22.95 -0.49
C GLN A 177 28.50 -23.33 -1.14
N ALA A 178 29.46 -23.82 -0.34
CA ALA A 178 30.76 -24.27 -0.83
C ALA A 178 30.62 -25.38 -1.90
N ARG A 179 29.63 -26.29 -1.75
CA ARG A 179 29.37 -27.34 -2.74
C ARG A 179 28.69 -26.81 -4.01
N VAL A 180 27.79 -25.84 -3.92
CA VAL A 180 27.24 -25.14 -5.09
C VAL A 180 28.35 -24.42 -5.85
N ASP A 181 29.24 -23.71 -5.14
CA ASP A 181 30.38 -23.01 -5.75
C ASP A 181 31.35 -24.00 -6.41
N GLU A 182 31.61 -25.16 -5.79
CA GLU A 182 32.39 -26.25 -6.40
C GLU A 182 31.77 -26.75 -7.72
N TYR A 183 30.45 -26.95 -7.76
CA TYR A 183 29.73 -27.40 -8.95
C TYR A 183 29.69 -26.35 -10.07
N ILE A 184 29.58 -25.06 -9.74
CA ILE A 184 29.68 -23.97 -10.73
C ILE A 184 31.11 -23.87 -11.29
N ASN A 185 32.12 -23.93 -10.42
CA ASN A 185 33.53 -23.86 -10.83
C ASN A 185 34.00 -25.04 -11.68
N LYS A 186 33.33 -26.19 -11.62
CA LYS A 186 33.60 -27.37 -12.45
C LYS A 186 33.11 -27.25 -13.90
N ASP A 187 32.27 -26.26 -14.23
CA ASP A 187 31.67 -26.05 -15.57
C ASP A 187 31.14 -27.35 -16.22
N MET A 188 30.48 -28.19 -15.42
CA MET A 188 29.90 -29.46 -15.84
C MET A 188 28.92 -29.27 -17.01
N PRO A 189 29.03 -30.04 -18.11
CA PRO A 189 28.18 -29.88 -19.27
C PRO A 189 26.73 -30.31 -18.98
N VAL A 190 25.79 -29.67 -19.67
CA VAL A 190 24.36 -29.95 -19.59
C VAL A 190 23.91 -30.65 -20.88
N GLU A 191 23.53 -31.92 -20.78
CA GLU A 191 23.05 -32.75 -21.87
C GLU A 191 21.53 -32.93 -21.85
N ILE A 192 20.93 -33.17 -23.01
CA ILE A 192 19.50 -33.47 -23.16
C ILE A 192 19.37 -34.82 -23.87
N ASP A 193 18.74 -35.77 -23.19
CA ASP A 193 18.37 -37.08 -23.76
C ASP A 193 16.84 -37.20 -23.87
N PHE A 194 16.39 -38.21 -24.61
CA PHE A 194 14.99 -38.62 -24.68
C PHE A 194 14.90 -40.11 -24.35
N TRP A 195 14.21 -40.44 -23.26
CA TRP A 195 14.17 -41.78 -22.66
C TRP A 195 12.77 -42.40 -22.69
N ASP A 196 12.68 -43.71 -22.80
CA ASP A 196 11.47 -44.49 -22.51
C ASP A 196 11.56 -45.19 -21.14
N GLU A 197 10.51 -45.91 -20.74
CA GLU A 197 10.46 -46.62 -19.46
C GLU A 197 11.53 -47.70 -19.32
N ALA A 198 12.00 -48.29 -20.44
CA ALA A 198 13.10 -49.25 -20.43
C ALA A 198 14.46 -48.54 -20.24
N ASP A 199 14.64 -47.35 -20.81
CA ASP A 199 15.81 -46.50 -20.55
C ASP A 199 15.89 -46.10 -19.06
N PHE A 200 14.78 -45.69 -18.43
CA PHE A 200 14.73 -45.40 -16.98
C PHE A 200 15.11 -46.62 -16.14
N LYS A 201 14.60 -47.81 -16.50
CA LYS A 201 14.91 -49.07 -15.84
C LYS A 201 16.39 -49.46 -15.98
N ALA A 202 16.95 -49.36 -17.19
CA ALA A 202 18.35 -49.66 -17.46
C ALA A 202 19.33 -48.78 -16.65
N ASN A 203 18.93 -47.54 -16.36
CA ASN A 203 19.70 -46.60 -15.54
C ASN A 203 19.44 -46.74 -14.02
N GLY A 204 18.64 -47.72 -13.56
CA GLY A 204 18.33 -47.92 -12.13
C GLY A 204 17.37 -46.88 -11.52
N LEU A 205 16.59 -46.22 -12.37
CA LEU A 205 15.72 -45.09 -12.05
C LEU A 205 14.23 -45.44 -12.15
N GLU A 206 13.86 -46.71 -11.95
CA GLU A 206 12.47 -47.17 -11.93
C GLU A 206 11.57 -46.36 -10.97
N ARG A 207 12.10 -45.91 -9.82
CA ARG A 207 11.38 -45.05 -8.86
C ARG A 207 11.07 -43.64 -9.38
N LEU A 208 11.67 -43.25 -10.51
CA LEU A 208 11.61 -41.93 -11.14
C LEU A 208 10.99 -41.99 -12.54
N THR A 209 10.31 -43.08 -12.89
CA THR A 209 9.58 -43.17 -14.16
C THR A 209 8.27 -42.37 -14.05
N PRO A 210 8.06 -41.31 -14.86
CA PRO A 210 6.81 -40.53 -14.81
C PRO A 210 5.62 -41.35 -15.31
N ASP A 211 4.41 -41.04 -14.82
CA ASP A 211 3.18 -41.58 -15.40
C ASP A 211 2.90 -40.91 -16.76
N ARG A 212 3.13 -41.66 -17.84
CA ARG A 212 2.89 -41.27 -19.24
C ARG A 212 1.46 -40.77 -19.47
N LYS A 213 0.46 -41.40 -18.86
CA LYS A 213 -0.96 -41.03 -19.02
C LYS A 213 -1.29 -39.75 -18.27
N ALA A 214 -0.77 -39.59 -17.05
CA ALA A 214 -0.91 -38.33 -16.30
C ALA A 214 -0.22 -37.13 -17.00
N MET A 215 0.70 -37.39 -17.94
CA MET A 215 1.41 -36.37 -18.72
C MET A 215 0.80 -36.06 -20.10
N GLY A 216 -0.25 -36.77 -20.54
CA GLY A 216 -0.86 -36.58 -21.87
C GLY A 216 0.10 -36.91 -23.02
N MET A 217 0.99 -37.89 -22.82
CA MET A 217 1.98 -38.33 -23.81
C MET A 217 1.46 -39.53 -24.60
N ALA A 218 1.78 -39.58 -25.90
CA ALA A 218 1.46 -40.73 -26.75
C ALA A 218 2.33 -41.95 -26.38
N ASP A 219 1.91 -43.17 -26.72
CA ASP A 219 2.61 -44.41 -26.36
C ASP A 219 4.01 -44.55 -27.00
N ASP A 220 4.31 -43.79 -28.05
CA ASP A 220 5.61 -43.72 -28.75
C ASP A 220 6.47 -42.51 -28.35
N GLU A 221 5.94 -41.56 -27.58
CA GLU A 221 6.64 -40.32 -27.21
C GLU A 221 7.67 -40.57 -26.10
N LYS A 222 8.93 -40.15 -26.27
CA LYS A 222 9.96 -40.29 -25.23
C LYS A 222 9.97 -39.11 -24.26
N PHE A 223 10.22 -39.38 -22.98
CA PHE A 223 10.39 -38.37 -21.93
C PHE A 223 11.69 -37.59 -22.13
N ARG A 224 11.64 -36.26 -22.07
CA ARG A 224 12.85 -35.42 -22.13
C ARG A 224 13.56 -35.41 -20.77
N VAL A 225 14.82 -35.80 -20.78
CA VAL A 225 15.70 -35.94 -19.61
C VAL A 225 16.87 -34.96 -19.74
N VAL A 226 17.22 -34.25 -18.66
CA VAL A 226 18.27 -33.21 -18.67
C VAL A 226 19.33 -33.54 -17.64
N LYS A 227 20.58 -33.70 -18.08
CA LYS A 227 21.70 -34.28 -17.30
C LYS A 227 22.78 -33.24 -17.09
N ILE A 228 23.19 -33.01 -15.84
CA ILE A 228 24.39 -32.22 -15.51
C ILE A 228 25.52 -33.21 -15.19
N ILE A 229 26.47 -33.35 -16.11
CA ILE A 229 27.45 -34.45 -16.07
C ILE A 229 28.52 -34.19 -15.00
N GLY A 230 28.54 -35.00 -13.94
CA GLY A 230 29.51 -34.92 -12.83
C GLY A 230 28.92 -34.57 -11.46
N LEU A 231 27.60 -34.31 -11.39
CA LEU A 231 26.86 -34.39 -10.14
C LEU A 231 26.89 -35.85 -9.65
N VAL A 232 27.31 -36.08 -8.40
CA VAL A 232 27.39 -37.43 -7.83
C VAL A 232 25.98 -37.95 -7.54
N ASP A 233 25.74 -39.21 -7.91
CA ASP A 233 24.45 -39.89 -7.99
C ASP A 233 23.47 -39.31 -9.04
N VAL A 234 23.44 -39.98 -10.19
CA VAL A 234 22.48 -39.73 -11.28
C VAL A 234 21.07 -40.08 -10.80
N ARG A 235 20.33 -39.10 -10.29
CA ARG A 235 18.88 -39.16 -10.08
C ARG A 235 18.26 -37.83 -10.44
N PHE A 236 17.64 -37.75 -11.62
CA PHE A 236 16.88 -36.58 -12.08
C PHE A 236 15.78 -36.28 -11.07
N HIS A 237 15.88 -35.13 -10.40
CA HIS A 237 14.91 -34.84 -9.38
C HIS A 237 13.68 -34.15 -9.94
N PHE A 238 12.53 -34.58 -9.44
CA PHE A 238 11.23 -34.22 -9.98
C PHE A 238 10.80 -32.86 -9.44
N ASP A 239 10.39 -32.00 -10.36
CA ASP A 239 9.15 -31.25 -10.18
C ASP A 239 8.36 -31.35 -11.50
N TYR A 240 7.03 -31.28 -11.44
CA TYR A 240 6.12 -31.81 -12.47
C TYR A 240 6.47 -31.48 -13.93
N LEU A 241 6.29 -32.50 -14.80
CA LEU A 241 6.51 -32.54 -16.26
C LEU A 241 7.97 -32.78 -16.69
N ALA A 242 8.30 -34.01 -17.11
CA ALA A 242 9.60 -34.42 -17.65
C ALA A 242 10.15 -33.39 -18.65
N SER A 243 11.08 -32.58 -18.12
CA SER A 243 11.62 -31.31 -18.58
C SER A 243 10.92 -30.63 -19.78
N LYS A 244 9.83 -29.91 -19.56
CA LYS A 244 9.32 -28.92 -20.53
C LYS A 244 10.08 -27.58 -20.53
N VAL A 245 11.32 -27.52 -20.00
CA VAL A 245 12.03 -26.28 -19.65
C VAL A 245 13.35 -26.09 -20.44
N VAL A 246 13.74 -24.83 -20.65
CA VAL A 246 14.98 -24.42 -21.35
C VAL A 246 16.13 -24.23 -20.36
N PHE A 247 17.31 -24.73 -20.68
CA PHE A 247 18.48 -24.73 -19.80
C PHE A 247 19.66 -23.94 -20.40
N SER A 248 20.53 -23.41 -19.55
CA SER A 248 21.80 -22.77 -19.93
C SER A 248 23.00 -23.63 -19.51
N ASP A 249 24.11 -23.50 -20.25
CA ASP A 249 25.42 -24.05 -19.88
C ASP A 249 25.86 -23.57 -18.47
N ASN A 250 26.55 -24.43 -17.71
CA ASN A 250 26.84 -24.20 -16.28
C ASN A 250 27.74 -22.96 -16.03
N SER A 251 28.80 -22.77 -16.83
CA SER A 251 29.65 -21.56 -16.82
C SER A 251 28.89 -20.24 -16.96
N GLN A 252 27.72 -20.25 -17.62
CA GLN A 252 26.94 -19.03 -17.80
C GLN A 252 26.26 -18.57 -16.51
N ILE A 253 26.18 -19.38 -15.45
CA ILE A 253 25.63 -19.00 -14.13
C ILE A 253 26.37 -17.80 -13.52
N ASN A 254 27.65 -17.59 -13.84
CA ASN A 254 28.47 -16.53 -13.23
C ASN A 254 28.15 -15.08 -13.69
N ASN A 255 27.51 -14.87 -14.84
CA ASN A 255 27.28 -13.53 -15.43
C ASN A 255 25.89 -12.93 -15.09
N ALA A 256 25.37 -13.11 -13.86
CA ALA A 256 24.02 -12.66 -13.48
C ALA A 256 24.12 -11.49 -12.52
N ARG A 257 23.41 -10.41 -12.84
CA ARG A 257 23.01 -9.43 -11.82
C ARG A 257 21.72 -9.90 -11.16
N GLY A 258 21.81 -11.03 -10.46
CA GLY A 258 20.68 -11.68 -9.79
C GLY A 258 21.21 -12.63 -8.72
N THR A 259 20.89 -12.35 -7.46
CA THR A 259 21.28 -13.22 -6.34
C THR A 259 20.27 -14.35 -6.24
N MET A 260 20.64 -15.57 -6.62
CA MET A 260 19.84 -16.73 -6.22
C MET A 260 20.05 -16.94 -4.71
N ARG A 261 19.07 -16.52 -3.92
CA ARG A 261 19.16 -16.57 -2.46
C ARG A 261 18.50 -17.84 -1.94
N ARG A 262 19.27 -18.72 -1.30
CA ARG A 262 18.78 -19.25 -0.02
C ARG A 262 18.79 -18.08 0.99
N ARG A 263 17.81 -18.02 1.91
CA ARG A 263 17.76 -16.96 2.93
C ARG A 263 19.06 -16.93 3.73
N GLU A 264 19.88 -15.91 3.49
CA GLU A 264 20.59 -15.07 4.47
C GLU A 264 21.23 -13.87 3.74
N LEU A 265 21.57 -12.80 4.46
CA LEU A 265 21.70 -11.44 3.90
C LEU A 265 23.11 -10.80 4.00
N THR A 266 23.23 -9.68 3.25
CA THR A 266 24.24 -8.59 3.24
C THR A 266 25.38 -8.73 2.19
N ARG A 267 26.06 -7.66 1.70
CA ARG A 267 25.96 -6.20 1.99
C ARG A 267 26.06 -5.32 0.70
N ALA A 268 26.82 -4.22 0.70
CA ALA A 268 27.10 -3.25 -0.39
C ALA A 268 28.37 -2.42 0.03
N PRO A 269 28.83 -1.29 -0.60
CA PRO A 269 28.63 -0.65 -1.94
C PRO A 269 29.95 -0.21 -2.69
N PHE A 270 29.88 0.66 -3.73
CA PHE A 270 30.88 1.03 -4.77
C PHE A 270 31.91 2.17 -4.43
N PRO A 271 33.07 2.30 -5.17
CA PRO A 271 33.16 3.21 -6.35
C PRO A 271 34.07 2.78 -7.56
N HIS A 272 33.74 3.34 -8.75
CA HIS A 272 34.38 3.39 -10.09
C HIS A 272 35.66 2.60 -10.53
N ARG A 273 35.45 1.67 -11.50
CA ARG A 273 36.32 1.14 -12.61
C ARG A 273 37.72 0.54 -12.29
N PRO A 274 38.21 -0.48 -13.04
CA PRO A 274 37.54 -1.50 -13.87
C PRO A 274 37.94 -2.98 -13.54
N LEU A 275 37.08 -3.93 -13.92
CA LEU A 275 37.33 -5.36 -14.26
C LEU A 275 38.08 -6.32 -13.29
N ARG A 276 37.42 -7.48 -13.05
CA ARG A 276 37.92 -8.79 -12.53
C ARG A 276 38.26 -8.92 -11.03
N THR A 277 37.28 -9.39 -10.25
CA THR A 277 37.32 -10.43 -9.16
C THR A 277 36.18 -10.23 -8.14
N TRP A 278 35.82 -11.28 -7.39
CA TRP A 278 34.86 -11.26 -6.27
C TRP A 278 35.59 -10.97 -4.94
N PRO A 279 35.21 -9.93 -4.15
CA PRO A 279 35.80 -9.70 -2.83
C PRO A 279 34.79 -9.84 -1.68
N CYS A 280 35.23 -10.49 -0.60
CA CYS A 280 34.60 -10.50 0.72
C CYS A 280 35.49 -9.69 1.69
N SER A 281 34.93 -8.94 2.64
CA SER A 281 35.74 -8.19 3.62
C SER A 281 35.14 -8.17 5.04
N LEU A 282 36.01 -8.40 6.03
CA LEU A 282 35.73 -8.24 7.46
C LEU A 282 35.92 -6.78 7.91
N ALA A 283 35.26 -6.43 9.02
CA ALA A 283 35.68 -5.38 9.94
C ALA A 283 35.47 -5.87 11.38
N ALA A 284 36.35 -5.51 12.31
CA ALA A 284 36.52 -6.19 13.59
C ALA A 284 36.39 -5.28 14.82
N VAL A 285 36.26 -5.94 15.98
CA VAL A 285 36.43 -5.46 17.37
C VAL A 285 35.39 -4.48 17.94
N SER A 286 34.59 -5.00 18.86
CA SER A 286 34.64 -4.54 20.26
C SER A 286 34.40 -5.74 21.18
N ASP A 287 35.47 -6.33 21.71
CA ASP A 287 35.40 -7.27 22.82
C ASP A 287 34.94 -6.53 24.08
N ASP A 288 33.84 -6.98 24.69
CA ASP A 288 33.80 -7.17 26.14
C ASP A 288 32.58 -8.03 26.57
N TYR A 289 32.75 -8.79 27.66
CA TYR A 289 31.67 -9.46 28.42
C TYR A 289 30.82 -10.56 27.72
N ARG A 290 31.34 -11.80 27.66
CA ARG A 290 31.17 -12.83 28.73
C ARG A 290 31.40 -14.26 28.25
N ASP A 291 32.38 -14.92 28.86
CA ASP A 291 32.32 -16.36 29.10
C ASP A 291 31.17 -16.70 30.07
N GLN A 292 30.36 -17.72 29.73
CA GLN A 292 30.18 -18.92 30.57
C GLN A 292 29.38 -20.01 29.83
N PRO A 293 29.76 -21.30 29.94
CA PRO A 293 29.12 -22.38 29.19
C PRO A 293 27.97 -23.03 29.97
N SER A 294 26.77 -23.11 29.37
CA SER A 294 25.70 -24.00 29.84
C SER A 294 25.65 -25.28 29.01
N ARG A 295 26.17 -26.38 29.58
CA ARG A 295 25.86 -27.74 29.13
C ARG A 295 24.37 -28.04 29.37
N GLY A 296 23.74 -28.82 28.49
CA GLY A 296 22.54 -29.60 28.83
C GLY A 296 21.29 -29.35 27.97
N ASP A 297 20.71 -30.46 27.54
CA ASP A 297 19.32 -30.71 27.15
C ASP A 297 18.69 -30.02 25.93
N SER A 298 18.63 -30.82 24.86
CA SER A 298 17.86 -30.64 23.63
C SER A 298 16.33 -30.85 23.83
N LYS A 299 15.69 -30.07 24.72
CA LYS A 299 14.22 -30.10 24.96
C LYS A 299 13.56 -28.74 25.30
N GLY A 300 14.11 -27.61 24.86
CA GLY A 300 13.47 -26.30 25.09
C GLY A 300 12.26 -26.04 24.19
N ASN A 301 11.09 -25.77 24.77
CA ASN A 301 9.93 -25.24 24.05
C ASN A 301 10.15 -23.77 23.66
N GLN A 302 9.33 -23.25 22.72
CA GLN A 302 9.38 -21.83 22.32
C GLN A 302 9.26 -20.87 23.51
N GLN A 303 8.50 -21.27 24.54
CA GLN A 303 8.34 -20.51 25.78
C GLN A 303 9.65 -20.39 26.56
N ASP A 304 10.44 -21.47 26.65
CA ASP A 304 11.72 -21.48 27.37
C ASP A 304 12.77 -20.61 26.66
N ALA A 305 12.73 -20.55 25.33
CA ALA A 305 13.58 -19.67 24.52
C ALA A 305 13.24 -18.18 24.70
N LEU A 306 11.96 -17.83 24.85
CA LEU A 306 11.53 -16.46 25.15
C LEU A 306 11.77 -16.08 26.62
N GLU A 307 11.51 -17.01 27.53
CA GLU A 307 11.67 -16.80 28.98
C GLU A 307 13.15 -16.67 29.38
N SER A 308 14.05 -17.48 28.81
CA SER A 308 15.50 -17.33 29.03
C SER A 308 16.03 -15.96 28.56
N PHE A 309 15.48 -15.40 27.48
CA PHE A 309 15.78 -14.05 27.02
C PHE A 309 15.22 -12.98 27.98
N TYR A 310 13.91 -13.01 28.29
CA TYR A 310 13.25 -11.96 29.07
C TYR A 310 13.54 -11.99 30.57
N LYS A 311 13.75 -13.15 31.18
CA LYS A 311 14.04 -13.28 32.62
C LYS A 311 15.26 -12.46 33.07
N SER A 312 16.24 -12.30 32.18
CA SER A 312 17.43 -11.48 32.43
C SER A 312 17.21 -9.97 32.26
N GLN A 313 16.13 -9.56 31.58
CA GLN A 313 15.86 -8.16 31.17
C GLN A 313 14.55 -7.59 31.73
N ALA A 314 13.71 -8.40 32.40
CA ALA A 314 12.35 -8.03 32.83
C ALA A 314 12.28 -6.73 33.65
N SER A 315 13.29 -6.45 34.47
CA SER A 315 13.39 -5.22 35.28
C SER A 315 13.70 -3.95 34.47
N ALA A 316 14.32 -4.07 33.30
CA ALA A 316 14.67 -2.97 32.39
C ALA A 316 13.77 -2.89 31.15
N TYR A 317 12.88 -3.88 30.97
CA TYR A 317 12.07 -4.12 29.77
C TYR A 317 11.35 -2.87 29.25
N ASP A 318 10.63 -2.15 30.13
CA ASP A 318 9.88 -0.94 29.75
C ASP A 318 10.78 0.19 29.26
N ALA A 319 11.91 0.42 29.93
CA ALA A 319 12.84 1.49 29.60
C ALA A 319 13.49 1.24 28.23
N THR A 320 13.84 -0.01 27.93
CA THR A 320 14.35 -0.44 26.63
C THR A 320 13.26 -0.33 25.56
N ARG A 321 12.06 -0.89 25.80
CA ARG A 321 10.96 -0.93 24.81
C ARG A 321 10.41 0.46 24.49
N LYS A 322 10.32 1.39 25.46
CA LYS A 322 9.95 2.80 25.25
C LYS A 322 10.97 3.58 24.43
N ARG A 323 12.28 3.28 24.58
CA ARG A 323 13.33 3.87 23.73
C ARG A 323 13.31 3.31 22.31
N LEU A 324 12.97 2.04 22.15
CA LEU A 324 12.94 1.31 20.88
C LEU A 324 11.71 1.66 20.02
N LEU A 325 10.49 1.50 20.55
CA LEU A 325 9.23 1.75 19.83
C LEU A 325 8.48 2.97 20.39
N LYS A 326 8.51 4.08 19.66
CA LYS A 326 7.96 5.37 20.12
C LYS A 326 6.46 5.54 19.93
N GLY A 327 5.82 4.76 19.02
CA GLY A 327 4.41 4.94 18.67
C GLY A 327 3.39 4.36 19.66
N ARG A 328 3.81 3.82 20.81
CA ARG A 328 2.88 3.16 21.76
C ARG A 328 1.89 4.14 22.37
N GLU A 329 2.38 5.27 22.87
CA GLU A 329 1.54 6.32 23.47
C GLU A 329 0.59 6.92 22.43
N ASP A 330 1.06 7.13 21.20
CA ASP A 330 0.22 7.59 20.08
C ASP A 330 -0.90 6.58 19.76
N MET A 331 -0.59 5.28 19.67
CA MET A 331 -1.58 4.24 19.35
C MET A 331 -2.69 4.16 20.42
N LEU A 332 -2.33 4.22 21.70
CA LEU A 332 -3.28 4.23 22.81
C LEU A 332 -4.13 5.52 22.79
N ALA A 333 -3.52 6.68 22.54
CA ALA A 333 -4.23 7.95 22.43
C ALA A 333 -5.23 7.99 21.27
N LEU A 334 -4.87 7.43 20.10
CA LEU A 334 -5.79 7.29 18.96
C LEU A 334 -6.95 6.36 19.31
N ALA A 335 -6.68 5.19 19.91
CA ALA A 335 -7.72 4.24 20.29
C ALA A 335 -8.68 4.84 21.33
N ALA A 336 -8.15 5.51 22.36
CA ALA A 336 -8.95 6.21 23.37
C ALA A 336 -9.83 7.31 22.76
N ALA A 337 -9.29 8.10 21.81
CA ALA A 337 -10.05 9.15 21.12
C ALA A 337 -11.24 8.59 20.33
N GLN A 338 -11.05 7.45 19.65
CA GLN A 338 -12.13 6.77 18.92
C GLN A 338 -13.21 6.22 19.88
N LEU A 339 -12.80 5.48 20.92
CA LEU A 339 -13.72 4.93 21.93
C LEU A 339 -14.50 6.03 22.67
N ALA A 340 -13.88 7.19 22.91
CA ALA A 340 -14.52 8.35 23.51
C ALA A 340 -15.55 9.02 22.57
N LEU A 341 -15.37 8.96 21.25
CA LEU A 341 -16.38 9.39 20.28
C LEU A 341 -17.57 8.44 20.26
N GLU A 342 -17.32 7.12 20.18
CA GLU A 342 -18.40 6.11 20.24
C GLU A 342 -19.22 6.21 21.54
N ALA A 343 -18.55 6.39 22.68
CA ALA A 343 -19.20 6.54 23.98
C ALA A 343 -20.12 7.77 24.07
N LYS A 344 -19.92 8.81 23.24
CA LYS A 344 -20.83 9.96 23.12
C LYS A 344 -21.98 9.73 22.15
N ALA A 345 -21.79 8.89 21.14
CA ALA A 345 -22.78 8.64 20.09
C ALA A 345 -23.85 7.61 20.49
N VAL A 346 -23.49 6.63 21.33
CA VAL A 346 -24.37 5.52 21.73
C VAL A 346 -25.18 5.90 22.99
N ARG A 347 -26.50 5.75 22.93
CA ARG A 347 -27.39 5.87 24.12
C ARG A 347 -26.91 4.90 25.23
N PRO A 348 -27.15 5.17 26.53
CA PRO A 348 -26.50 4.47 27.66
C PRO A 348 -26.97 3.02 27.91
N THR A 349 -27.19 2.22 26.86
CA THR A 349 -27.69 0.84 26.89
C THR A 349 -26.64 -0.20 26.48
N ARG A 350 -25.38 0.18 26.22
CA ARG A 350 -24.28 -0.77 25.93
C ARG A 350 -23.64 -1.18 27.26
N SER A 351 -23.63 -2.48 27.54
CA SER A 351 -23.60 -3.03 28.91
C SER A 351 -22.27 -3.64 29.37
N SER A 352 -21.20 -3.51 28.58
CA SER A 352 -19.81 -3.82 28.98
C SER A 352 -18.86 -3.22 27.95
N ARG A 353 -17.66 -2.78 28.36
CA ARG A 353 -16.51 -2.50 27.50
C ARG A 353 -15.34 -3.41 27.86
N ILE A 354 -14.92 -4.23 26.90
CA ILE A 354 -13.84 -5.20 27.08
C ILE A 354 -12.61 -4.81 26.26
N TRP A 355 -11.43 -4.83 26.89
CA TRP A 355 -10.14 -4.62 26.23
C TRP A 355 -9.26 -5.87 26.33
N VAL A 356 -8.63 -6.30 25.23
CA VAL A 356 -7.58 -7.34 25.20
C VAL A 356 -6.25 -6.78 24.66
N ASP A 357 -5.17 -6.82 25.45
CA ASP A 357 -3.81 -6.44 25.05
C ASP A 357 -2.94 -7.68 24.78
N ILE A 358 -2.64 -7.92 23.51
CA ILE A 358 -1.97 -9.14 23.00
C ILE A 358 -0.46 -8.90 22.88
N GLY A 359 0.32 -9.67 23.65
CA GLY A 359 1.76 -9.46 23.85
C GLY A 359 2.04 -8.23 24.73
N GLY A 360 1.17 -8.01 25.72
CA GLY A 360 1.21 -6.85 26.63
C GLY A 360 2.43 -6.84 27.58
N GLY A 361 3.15 -7.95 27.69
CA GLY A 361 4.35 -8.11 28.50
C GLY A 361 4.13 -7.69 29.95
N THR A 362 4.87 -6.66 30.37
CA THR A 362 4.87 -6.09 31.73
C THR A 362 3.59 -5.35 32.14
N GLY A 363 2.57 -5.27 31.28
CA GLY A 363 1.34 -4.51 31.56
C GLY A 363 1.44 -3.01 31.30
N TRP A 364 2.52 -2.54 30.66
CA TRP A 364 2.78 -1.13 30.48
C TRP A 364 1.73 -0.38 29.64
N ASN A 365 1.15 -1.02 28.59
CA ASN A 365 0.10 -0.37 27.78
C ASN A 365 -1.13 -0.02 28.63
N ILE A 366 -1.53 -0.96 29.49
CA ILE A 366 -2.71 -0.85 30.36
C ILE A 366 -2.50 0.24 31.42
N GLU A 367 -1.31 0.35 32.02
CA GLU A 367 -0.99 1.51 32.87
C GLU A 367 -0.92 2.82 32.07
N ALA A 368 -0.30 2.84 30.89
CA ALA A 368 -0.16 4.06 30.07
C ALA A 368 -1.50 4.60 29.55
N MET A 369 -2.50 3.74 29.35
CA MET A 369 -3.86 4.13 28.94
C MET A 369 -4.55 5.06 29.97
N SER A 370 -4.14 5.01 31.25
CA SER A 370 -4.63 5.92 32.30
C SER A 370 -4.37 7.42 32.04
N GLN A 371 -3.49 7.75 31.07
CA GLN A 371 -3.27 9.12 30.62
C GLN A 371 -4.39 9.65 29.72
N PHE A 372 -5.27 8.78 29.20
CA PHE A 372 -6.30 9.12 28.22
C PHE A 372 -7.72 8.79 28.72
N VAL A 373 -7.89 7.66 29.41
CA VAL A 373 -9.15 7.22 30.04
C VAL A 373 -8.90 6.59 31.39
N ASP A 374 -9.84 6.72 32.33
CA ASP A 374 -9.74 6.08 33.65
C ASP A 374 -10.03 4.57 33.53
N VAL A 375 -8.98 3.76 33.35
CA VAL A 375 -9.07 2.34 32.99
C VAL A 375 -10.01 1.51 33.91
N PRO A 376 -10.02 1.68 35.24
CA PRO A 376 -10.93 0.94 36.14
C PRO A 376 -12.42 1.26 35.98
N THR A 377 -12.77 2.44 35.46
CA THR A 377 -14.18 2.88 35.31
C THR A 377 -14.63 2.94 33.85
N PHE A 378 -13.69 3.02 32.90
CA PHE A 378 -13.98 3.06 31.47
C PHE A 378 -14.17 1.66 30.86
N PHE A 379 -13.44 0.67 31.36
CA PHE A 379 -13.51 -0.74 30.93
C PHE A 379 -14.00 -1.64 32.06
N ASP A 380 -15.02 -2.45 31.78
CA ASP A 380 -15.57 -3.44 32.72
C ASP A 380 -14.63 -4.64 32.92
N SER A 381 -13.86 -5.00 31.91
CA SER A 381 -12.77 -5.99 32.02
C SER A 381 -11.65 -5.74 31.02
N VAL A 382 -10.41 -5.92 31.47
CA VAL A 382 -9.19 -5.80 30.67
C VAL A 382 -8.39 -7.09 30.79
N TYR A 383 -7.98 -7.64 29.65
CA TYR A 383 -7.20 -8.87 29.55
C TYR A 383 -5.81 -8.57 29.01
N LEU A 384 -4.78 -8.86 29.79
CA LEU A 384 -3.42 -8.95 29.27
C LEU A 384 -3.14 -10.40 28.89
N VAL A 385 -2.80 -10.65 27.62
CA VAL A 385 -2.40 -11.98 27.15
C VAL A 385 -0.93 -11.93 26.73
N ASP A 386 -0.08 -12.68 27.42
CA ASP A 386 1.34 -12.80 27.06
C ASP A 386 1.84 -14.23 27.28
N PHE A 387 2.91 -14.62 26.60
CA PHE A 387 3.45 -15.97 26.63
C PHE A 387 4.62 -16.13 27.62
N SER A 388 5.23 -15.03 28.11
CA SER A 388 6.30 -15.08 29.10
C SER A 388 5.78 -15.01 30.54
N PRO A 389 6.02 -16.04 31.37
CA PRO A 389 5.65 -16.02 32.79
C PRO A 389 6.31 -14.88 33.57
N SER A 390 7.59 -14.57 33.32
CA SER A 390 8.29 -13.48 34.04
C SER A 390 7.71 -12.10 33.74
N LEU A 391 7.30 -11.83 32.49
CA LEU A 391 6.63 -10.58 32.14
C LEU A 391 5.22 -10.51 32.76
N CYS A 392 4.48 -11.63 32.78
CA CYS A 392 3.17 -11.72 33.43
C CYS A 392 3.27 -11.46 34.95
N GLU A 393 4.29 -11.97 35.63
CA GLU A 393 4.51 -11.72 37.07
C GLU A 393 4.75 -10.22 37.35
N VAL A 394 5.51 -9.54 36.48
CA VAL A 394 5.69 -8.07 36.55
C VAL A 394 4.38 -7.33 36.33
N ALA A 395 3.54 -7.79 35.38
CA ALA A 395 2.22 -7.21 35.12
C ALA A 395 1.28 -7.38 36.33
N GLN A 396 1.22 -8.56 36.93
CA GLN A 396 0.42 -8.83 38.14
C GLN A 396 0.86 -7.91 39.30
N LYS A 397 2.16 -7.79 39.54
CA LYS A 397 2.71 -6.88 40.56
C LYS A 397 2.39 -5.40 40.27
N ARG A 398 2.38 -5.00 39.00
CA ARG A 398 1.99 -3.64 38.56
C ARG A 398 0.52 -3.35 38.86
N PHE A 399 -0.40 -4.22 38.47
CA PHE A 399 -1.84 -4.00 38.67
C PHE A 399 -2.24 -4.12 40.14
N ALA A 400 -1.63 -5.02 40.90
CA ALA A 400 -1.78 -5.09 42.36
C ALA A 400 -1.35 -3.80 43.06
N ARG A 401 -0.22 -3.20 42.64
CA ARG A 401 0.24 -1.88 43.13
C ARG A 401 -0.71 -0.73 42.77
N LEU A 402 -1.36 -0.80 41.61
CA LEU A 402 -2.35 0.19 41.16
C LEU A 402 -3.75 -0.02 41.77
N GLY A 403 -4.00 -1.17 42.41
CA GLY A 403 -5.29 -1.52 43.00
C GLY A 403 -6.37 -1.90 41.97
N TRP A 404 -5.98 -2.30 40.76
CA TRP A 404 -6.92 -2.54 39.65
C TRP A 404 -7.41 -4.00 39.65
N SER A 405 -8.69 -4.21 39.98
CA SER A 405 -9.33 -5.53 40.05
C SER A 405 -10.01 -5.98 38.75
N ASN A 406 -10.24 -5.07 37.80
CA ASN A 406 -10.82 -5.37 36.49
C ASN A 406 -9.79 -5.85 35.46
N VAL A 407 -8.51 -5.95 35.82
CA VAL A 407 -7.42 -6.38 34.93
C VAL A 407 -7.01 -7.82 35.24
N LYS A 408 -7.20 -8.72 34.27
CA LYS A 408 -6.86 -10.15 34.32
C LYS A 408 -5.58 -10.39 33.51
N VAL A 409 -4.57 -11.03 34.12
CA VAL A 409 -3.29 -11.38 33.45
C VAL A 409 -3.30 -12.87 33.09
N ILE A 410 -3.30 -13.16 31.79
CA ILE A 410 -3.39 -14.51 31.22
C ILE A 410 -2.05 -14.88 30.59
N CYS A 411 -1.34 -15.83 31.20
CA CYS A 411 -0.07 -16.34 30.69
C CYS A 411 -0.33 -17.50 29.70
N GLN A 412 -0.62 -17.17 28.44
CA GLN A 412 -1.07 -18.11 27.41
C GLN A 412 -0.58 -17.72 26.01
N ASP A 413 -0.50 -18.71 25.10
CA ASP A 413 -0.31 -18.45 23.67
C ASP A 413 -1.53 -17.72 23.08
N ALA A 414 -1.30 -16.57 22.45
CA ALA A 414 -2.34 -15.75 21.83
C ALA A 414 -3.18 -16.50 20.77
N ARG A 415 -2.69 -17.61 20.20
CA ARG A 415 -3.43 -18.47 19.27
C ARG A 415 -4.54 -19.27 19.95
N THR A 416 -4.37 -19.64 21.22
CA THR A 416 -5.32 -20.48 21.96
C THR A 416 -6.25 -19.68 22.87
N PHE A 417 -5.93 -18.42 23.17
CA PHE A 417 -6.80 -17.53 23.96
C PHE A 417 -8.18 -17.35 23.32
N ARG A 418 -9.26 -17.47 24.12
CA ARG A 418 -10.65 -17.17 23.75
C ARG A 418 -11.27 -16.33 24.86
N LEU A 419 -12.05 -15.31 24.51
CA LEU A 419 -12.71 -14.45 25.50
C LEU A 419 -13.87 -15.18 26.20
N GLU A 420 -14.51 -16.11 25.50
CA GLU A 420 -15.59 -16.99 25.99
C GLU A 420 -15.17 -17.86 27.18
N ASP A 421 -13.87 -18.17 27.33
CA ASP A 421 -13.33 -18.94 28.46
C ASP A 421 -13.24 -18.11 29.76
N HIS A 422 -13.49 -16.81 29.69
CA HIS A 422 -13.25 -15.85 30.77
C HIS A 422 -14.40 -14.88 31.08
N GLU A 423 -15.40 -14.81 30.20
CA GLU A 423 -16.63 -14.03 30.35
C GLU A 423 -17.85 -14.96 30.43
N PRO A 424 -18.85 -14.67 31.28
CA PRO A 424 -20.04 -15.49 31.37
C PRO A 424 -20.85 -15.42 30.07
N VAL A 425 -21.13 -16.59 29.47
CA VAL A 425 -22.07 -16.69 28.36
C VAL A 425 -23.45 -16.23 28.83
N LEU A 426 -23.96 -15.16 28.22
CA LEU A 426 -25.29 -14.60 28.52
C LEU A 426 -26.39 -15.49 27.94
N ASP A 427 -26.70 -16.56 28.66
CA ASP A 427 -27.74 -17.52 28.30
C ASP A 427 -29.12 -16.89 28.52
N GLY A 428 -29.79 -16.50 27.42
CA GLY A 428 -30.90 -15.54 27.49
C GLY A 428 -31.73 -15.44 26.21
N GLY A 429 -32.33 -16.55 25.76
CA GLY A 429 -33.16 -16.54 24.54
C GLY A 429 -33.96 -17.81 24.27
N ARG A 430 -35.03 -18.05 25.06
CA ARG A 430 -36.21 -18.91 24.80
C ARG A 430 -36.04 -20.19 23.96
N GLU A 431 -36.43 -21.33 24.55
CA GLU A 431 -36.78 -22.54 23.82
C GLU A 431 -37.75 -22.24 22.66
N GLY A 432 -37.26 -22.40 21.42
CA GLY A 432 -38.00 -22.22 20.18
C GLY A 432 -38.30 -23.56 19.51
N SER A 433 -39.56 -23.75 19.13
CA SER A 433 -40.16 -24.97 18.57
C SER A 433 -39.31 -25.80 17.60
N PRO A 434 -39.47 -27.15 17.57
CA PRO A 434 -38.74 -28.02 16.65
C PRO A 434 -39.22 -27.85 15.20
N GLY A 435 -38.56 -27.00 14.43
CA GLY A 435 -38.92 -26.76 13.03
C GLY A 435 -38.21 -25.59 12.35
N ALA A 436 -36.87 -25.63 12.26
CA ALA A 436 -36.08 -24.70 11.45
C ALA A 436 -34.97 -25.42 10.68
N SER A 437 -34.56 -24.84 9.54
CA SER A 437 -33.73 -25.49 8.52
C SER A 437 -32.27 -25.68 8.93
N TYR A 438 -31.64 -26.74 8.40
CA TYR A 438 -30.19 -27.02 8.52
C TYR A 438 -29.29 -25.86 8.06
N TYR A 439 -29.81 -24.92 7.27
CA TYR A 439 -29.10 -23.73 6.78
C TYR A 439 -29.32 -22.44 7.59
N SER A 440 -30.09 -22.49 8.69
CA SER A 440 -30.32 -21.35 9.58
C SER A 440 -29.85 -21.65 11.01
N GLN A 441 -28.55 -21.86 11.19
CA GLN A 441 -27.94 -21.71 12.51
C GLN A 441 -27.80 -20.21 12.80
N GLU A 442 -28.62 -19.69 13.72
CA GLU A 442 -28.29 -18.42 14.37
C GLU A 442 -26.96 -18.59 15.09
N LYS A 443 -25.95 -17.79 14.72
CA LYS A 443 -24.67 -17.80 15.44
C LYS A 443 -24.93 -17.43 16.91
N PRO A 444 -24.36 -18.14 17.89
CA PRO A 444 -24.41 -17.70 19.28
C PRO A 444 -23.86 -16.27 19.38
N ARG A 445 -24.43 -15.47 20.28
CA ARG A 445 -23.97 -14.09 20.51
C ARG A 445 -22.61 -14.11 21.21
N HIS A 446 -21.55 -14.25 20.41
CA HIS A 446 -20.17 -14.20 20.88
C HIS A 446 -19.91 -12.90 21.66
N VAL A 447 -19.30 -13.04 22.83
CA VAL A 447 -18.75 -11.90 23.59
C VAL A 447 -17.49 -11.44 22.86
N GLY A 448 -17.52 -10.22 22.32
CA GLY A 448 -16.41 -9.64 21.57
C GLY A 448 -15.74 -8.49 22.33
N ALA A 449 -14.45 -8.27 22.06
CA ALA A 449 -13.69 -7.16 22.64
C ALA A 449 -13.95 -5.85 21.88
N ASP A 450 -14.24 -4.76 22.60
CA ASP A 450 -14.39 -3.41 22.04
C ASP A 450 -13.03 -2.78 21.70
N LEU A 451 -11.96 -3.19 22.39
CA LEU A 451 -10.59 -2.83 22.06
C LEU A 451 -9.70 -4.07 22.01
N VAL A 452 -8.90 -4.19 20.95
CA VAL A 452 -7.76 -5.12 20.89
C VAL A 452 -6.50 -4.31 20.64
N THR A 453 -5.43 -4.52 21.40
CA THR A 453 -4.14 -3.86 21.16
C THR A 453 -2.99 -4.83 20.93
N MET A 454 -2.06 -4.44 20.06
CA MET A 454 -0.78 -5.12 19.83
C MET A 454 0.33 -4.07 19.80
N SER A 455 1.31 -4.18 20.70
CA SER A 455 2.48 -3.30 20.68
C SER A 455 3.78 -4.10 20.62
N TYR A 456 4.49 -4.01 19.50
CA TYR A 456 5.71 -4.79 19.22
C TYR A 456 5.54 -6.30 19.48
N SER A 457 4.37 -6.86 19.16
CA SER A 457 4.04 -8.27 19.36
C SER A 457 3.80 -9.01 18.04
N LEU A 458 3.24 -8.35 17.02
CA LEU A 458 2.96 -8.97 15.73
C LEU A 458 4.24 -9.34 14.97
N SER A 459 5.35 -8.61 15.13
CA SER A 459 6.66 -8.98 14.59
C SER A 459 7.37 -10.11 15.35
N MET A 460 7.01 -10.33 16.62
CA MET A 460 7.60 -11.34 17.51
C MET A 460 6.90 -12.71 17.43
N ILE A 461 5.64 -12.76 17.03
CA ILE A 461 4.84 -14.00 16.89
C ILE A 461 5.20 -14.69 15.55
N PRO A 462 5.79 -15.90 15.51
CA PRO A 462 6.16 -16.53 14.24
C PRO A 462 4.94 -16.82 13.35
N ASP A 463 3.93 -17.50 13.91
CA ASP A 463 2.66 -17.86 13.28
C ASP A 463 1.62 -16.73 13.44
N TYR A 464 1.82 -15.64 12.70
CA TYR A 464 0.95 -14.47 12.78
C TYR A 464 -0.39 -14.63 12.07
N TYR A 465 -0.49 -15.51 11.08
CA TYR A 465 -1.74 -15.77 10.36
C TYR A 465 -2.81 -16.26 11.34
N SER A 466 -2.52 -17.31 12.12
CA SER A 466 -3.43 -17.86 13.13
C SER A 466 -3.85 -16.85 14.20
N VAL A 467 -2.93 -15.96 14.63
CA VAL A 467 -3.26 -14.91 15.59
C VAL A 467 -4.18 -13.86 14.96
N VAL A 468 -3.82 -13.28 13.82
CA VAL A 468 -4.64 -12.24 13.14
C VAL A 468 -6.04 -12.78 12.81
N ASP A 469 -6.15 -14.07 12.47
CA ASP A 469 -7.43 -14.76 12.26
C ASP A 469 -8.27 -14.86 13.54
N SER A 470 -7.64 -15.23 14.65
CA SER A 470 -8.27 -15.26 15.98
C SER A 470 -8.74 -13.86 16.39
N LEU A 471 -7.92 -12.82 16.18
CA LEU A 471 -8.30 -11.43 16.50
C LEU A 471 -9.53 -10.96 15.72
N ALA A 472 -9.68 -11.39 14.46
CA ALA A 472 -10.86 -11.06 13.66
C ALA A 472 -12.16 -11.73 14.15
N SER A 473 -12.03 -12.79 14.96
CA SER A 473 -13.16 -13.47 15.64
C SER A 473 -13.39 -12.96 17.06
N LEU A 474 -12.32 -12.48 17.71
CA LEU A 474 -12.31 -11.89 19.06
C LEU A 474 -12.91 -10.48 19.09
N LEU A 475 -12.77 -9.70 18.02
CA LEU A 475 -13.17 -8.30 17.96
C LEU A 475 -14.70 -8.16 17.88
N ALA A 476 -15.27 -7.26 18.68
CA ALA A 476 -16.69 -6.96 18.64
C ALA A 476 -17.12 -6.36 17.27
N PRO A 477 -18.41 -6.42 16.90
CA PRO A 477 -18.95 -5.80 15.68
C PRO A 477 -18.64 -4.30 15.51
N HIS A 478 -18.44 -3.59 16.61
CA HIS A 478 -17.99 -2.20 16.67
C HIS A 478 -16.71 -2.08 17.50
N GLY A 479 -15.86 -3.11 17.48
CA GLY A 479 -14.58 -3.12 18.17
C GLY A 479 -13.49 -2.49 17.31
N ILE A 480 -12.49 -1.92 17.98
CA ILE A 480 -11.33 -1.29 17.34
C ILE A 480 -10.08 -2.11 17.66
N ILE A 481 -9.24 -2.34 16.65
CA ILE A 481 -7.93 -2.97 16.81
C ILE A 481 -6.80 -1.94 16.58
N GLY A 482 -5.95 -1.75 17.59
CA GLY A 482 -4.80 -0.85 17.54
C GLY A 482 -3.48 -1.60 17.50
N VAL A 483 -2.70 -1.40 16.43
CA VAL A 483 -1.40 -2.07 16.22
C VAL A 483 -0.29 -1.04 16.07
N VAL A 484 0.78 -1.23 16.81
CA VAL A 484 2.04 -0.48 16.65
C VAL A 484 3.20 -1.46 16.61
N ASP A 485 3.91 -1.52 15.47
CA ASP A 485 5.00 -2.46 15.28
C ASP A 485 6.04 -1.95 14.28
N PHE A 486 7.19 -2.64 14.22
CA PHE A 486 8.22 -2.41 13.22
C PHE A 486 7.85 -3.04 11.88
N TYR A 487 8.34 -2.49 10.78
CA TYR A 487 8.02 -2.98 9.44
C TYR A 487 9.09 -2.61 8.41
N VAL A 488 9.12 -3.32 7.29
CA VAL A 488 10.02 -3.05 6.16
C VAL A 488 9.27 -3.28 4.85
N GLN A 489 8.94 -2.22 4.11
CA GLN A 489 8.17 -2.33 2.86
C GLN A 489 8.75 -1.46 1.75
N SER A 490 8.77 -1.97 0.52
CA SER A 490 9.07 -1.21 -0.68
C SER A 490 7.83 -0.46 -1.18
N ARG A 491 8.00 0.45 -2.16
CA ARG A 491 6.86 1.13 -2.78
C ARG A 491 6.08 0.17 -3.70
N VAL A 492 6.77 -0.78 -4.33
CA VAL A 492 6.17 -1.79 -5.22
C VAL A 492 5.23 -2.70 -4.44
N ASP A 493 5.60 -3.06 -3.20
CA ASP A 493 4.82 -3.94 -2.31
C ASP A 493 3.40 -3.41 -2.04
N VAL A 494 3.20 -2.09 -2.16
CA VAL A 494 1.94 -1.36 -1.84
C VAL A 494 1.33 -0.62 -3.03
N SER A 495 1.97 -0.66 -4.21
CA SER A 495 1.32 -0.27 -5.46
C SER A 495 0.02 -1.07 -5.63
N PHE A 496 -0.99 -0.47 -6.25
CA PHE A 496 -2.30 -1.09 -6.53
C PHE A 496 -3.21 -1.37 -5.31
N ARG A 497 -2.87 -0.93 -4.09
CA ARG A 497 -3.73 -1.12 -2.90
C ARG A 497 -4.42 0.16 -2.41
N ASN A 498 -5.72 0.25 -2.66
CA ASN A 498 -6.62 1.37 -2.30
C ASN A 498 -7.14 1.34 -0.83
N TYR A 499 -7.15 0.17 -0.18
CA TYR A 499 -7.68 -0.01 1.19
C TYR A 499 -6.68 0.34 2.31
N THR A 500 -5.42 0.56 1.98
CA THR A 500 -4.33 0.86 2.94
C THR A 500 -4.51 2.15 3.72
N GLY A 501 -5.36 3.07 3.26
CA GLY A 501 -5.59 4.39 3.83
C GLY A 501 -4.36 5.29 3.95
N GLY A 502 -3.21 4.91 3.39
CA GLY A 502 -1.94 5.56 3.72
C GLY A 502 -0.69 4.93 3.10
N THR A 503 0.09 5.76 2.42
CA THR A 503 1.44 5.43 1.93
C THR A 503 2.49 6.50 2.27
N ILE A 504 2.11 7.61 2.92
CA ILE A 504 3.06 8.67 3.36
C ILE A 504 4.09 8.04 4.29
N ASP A 505 5.37 8.26 4.02
CA ASP A 505 6.52 7.66 4.72
C ASP A 505 6.50 6.12 4.83
N ARG A 506 5.64 5.41 4.08
CA ARG A 506 5.56 3.94 4.13
C ARG A 506 6.78 3.30 3.50
N HIS A 507 7.35 3.88 2.44
CA HIS A 507 8.52 3.33 1.75
C HIS A 507 9.78 3.25 2.63
N VAL A 508 10.46 2.10 2.58
CA VAL A 508 11.79 1.87 3.14
C VAL A 508 12.74 1.45 2.02
N ASN A 509 13.85 2.16 1.86
CA ASN A 509 14.83 1.90 0.80
C ASN A 509 15.52 0.52 0.98
N LEU A 510 16.10 -0.02 -0.09
CA LEU A 510 16.67 -1.37 -0.11
C LEU A 510 17.74 -1.60 0.97
N LEU A 511 18.63 -0.62 1.21
CA LEU A 511 19.70 -0.72 2.20
C LEU A 511 19.14 -0.76 3.63
N ALA A 512 18.22 0.14 3.96
CA ALA A 512 17.56 0.18 5.26
C ALA A 512 16.69 -1.06 5.51
N ARG A 513 15.95 -1.57 4.50
CA ARG A 513 15.22 -2.85 4.62
C ARG A 513 16.18 -4.01 4.89
N THR A 514 17.28 -4.09 4.16
CA THR A 514 18.28 -5.16 4.30
C THR A 514 18.91 -5.12 5.70
N PHE A 515 19.31 -3.93 6.15
CA PHE A 515 19.93 -3.73 7.46
C PHE A 515 18.96 -4.03 8.61
N TRP A 516 17.77 -3.44 8.61
CA TRP A 516 16.81 -3.65 9.70
C TRP A 516 16.31 -5.08 9.78
N ARG A 517 16.11 -5.76 8.63
CA ARG A 517 15.82 -7.21 8.65
C ARG A 517 16.91 -7.99 9.36
N ALA A 518 18.17 -7.84 8.93
CA ALA A 518 19.29 -8.55 9.54
C ALA A 518 19.48 -8.20 11.03
N TRP A 519 19.26 -6.94 11.43
CA TRP A 519 19.35 -6.51 12.82
C TRP A 519 18.33 -7.23 13.71
N PHE A 520 17.05 -7.24 13.32
CA PHE A 520 15.99 -7.86 14.11
C PHE A 520 16.02 -9.41 14.04
N ASP A 521 16.59 -9.99 12.98
CA ASP A 521 16.79 -11.45 12.86
C ASP A 521 17.74 -12.01 13.95
N ILE A 522 18.72 -11.21 14.40
CA ILE A 522 19.61 -11.54 15.52
C ILE A 522 18.80 -11.83 16.80
N ASP A 523 17.76 -11.01 17.05
CA ASP A 523 16.82 -11.17 18.17
C ASP A 523 15.67 -12.14 17.86
N ARG A 524 15.75 -12.90 16.75
CA ARG A 524 14.69 -13.78 16.20
C ARG A 524 13.37 -13.08 15.86
N VAL A 525 13.40 -11.77 15.60
CA VAL A 525 12.22 -10.97 15.25
C VAL A 525 12.11 -10.83 13.73
N ALA A 526 11.09 -11.47 13.16
CA ALA A 526 10.94 -11.58 11.71
C ALA A 526 10.29 -10.34 11.07
N LEU A 527 11.10 -9.36 10.66
CA LEU A 527 10.64 -8.18 9.91
C LEU A 527 10.26 -8.53 8.46
N GLU A 528 9.01 -8.93 8.25
CA GLU A 528 8.46 -9.27 6.94
C GLU A 528 7.29 -8.34 6.53
N PRO A 529 7.19 -7.91 5.25
CA PRO A 529 6.05 -7.16 4.73
C PRO A 529 4.69 -7.82 5.02
N GLY A 530 4.63 -9.15 4.89
CA GLY A 530 3.41 -9.95 4.97
C GLY A 530 2.62 -9.79 6.28
N ARG A 531 3.30 -9.49 7.39
CA ARG A 531 2.68 -9.31 8.71
C ARG A 531 1.66 -8.18 8.72
N ARG A 532 2.07 -7.01 8.22
CA ARG A 532 1.22 -5.84 8.10
C ARG A 532 0.22 -5.99 6.95
N ASP A 533 0.65 -6.63 5.86
CA ASP A 533 -0.22 -6.83 4.70
C ASP A 533 -1.41 -7.73 5.01
N TYR A 534 -1.19 -8.78 5.81
CA TYR A 534 -2.27 -9.67 6.24
C TYR A 534 -3.20 -9.01 7.25
N LEU A 535 -2.65 -8.21 8.18
CA LEU A 535 -3.44 -7.35 9.08
C LEU A 535 -4.35 -6.39 8.27
N GLU A 536 -3.78 -5.64 7.32
CA GLU A 536 -4.52 -4.72 6.45
C GLU A 536 -5.47 -5.44 5.47
N TYR A 537 -5.34 -6.75 5.25
CA TYR A 537 -6.27 -7.58 4.45
C TYR A 537 -7.44 -8.14 5.28
N ARG A 538 -7.20 -8.43 6.57
CA ARG A 538 -8.18 -9.04 7.49
C ARG A 538 -9.11 -8.04 8.17
N PHE A 539 -8.78 -6.75 8.14
CA PHE A 539 -9.52 -5.68 8.81
C PHE A 539 -9.71 -4.45 7.91
N GLY A 540 -10.72 -3.63 8.20
CA GLY A 540 -10.86 -2.31 7.61
C GLY A 540 -9.87 -1.32 8.25
N THR A 541 -9.20 -0.48 7.45
CA THR A 541 -8.27 0.54 7.99
C THR A 541 -9.00 1.86 8.26
N VAL A 542 -9.02 2.31 9.52
CA VAL A 542 -9.60 3.60 9.94
C VAL A 542 -8.55 4.70 9.85
N LEU A 543 -7.42 4.52 10.53
CA LEU A 543 -6.28 5.44 10.55
C LEU A 543 -4.97 4.65 10.43
N ASN A 544 -3.97 5.19 9.75
CA ASN A 544 -2.59 4.71 9.90
C ASN A 544 -1.58 5.85 9.82
N ALA A 545 -0.37 5.60 10.29
CA ALA A 545 0.78 6.48 10.18
C ALA A 545 2.08 5.68 10.11
N ASN A 546 3.06 6.21 9.38
CA ASN A 546 4.37 5.59 9.17
C ASN A 546 5.46 6.56 9.63
N THR A 547 6.46 6.08 10.36
CA THR A 547 7.43 6.97 11.03
C THR A 547 8.74 6.23 11.32
N ARG A 548 9.74 6.95 11.82
CA ARG A 548 11.12 6.47 12.00
C ARG A 548 11.65 6.84 13.38
N ASN A 549 12.26 5.89 14.09
CA ASN A 549 12.97 6.19 15.33
C ASN A 549 14.40 6.68 15.03
N TYR A 550 14.54 7.97 14.71
CA TYR A 550 15.84 8.59 14.40
C TYR A 550 16.87 8.53 15.54
N GLY A 551 16.43 8.31 16.79
CA GLY A 551 17.35 8.14 17.93
C GLY A 551 18.14 6.83 17.90
N LEU A 552 17.70 5.85 17.10
CA LEU A 552 18.32 4.54 16.93
C LEU A 552 18.47 4.24 15.42
N GLY A 553 19.11 5.14 14.67
CA GLY A 553 19.41 4.91 13.24
C GLY A 553 18.22 4.98 12.27
N ALA A 554 17.09 5.53 12.70
CA ALA A 554 15.84 5.63 11.90
C ALA A 554 15.10 4.29 11.70
N ILE A 555 14.90 3.52 12.78
CA ILE A 555 14.13 2.27 12.74
C ILE A 555 12.69 2.52 12.21
N PRO A 556 12.23 1.82 11.15
CA PRO A 556 10.88 1.94 10.62
C PRO A 556 9.81 1.27 11.49
N TYR A 557 8.85 2.06 11.96
CA TYR A 557 7.65 1.58 12.65
C TYR A 557 6.38 2.26 12.11
N TYR A 558 5.24 1.62 12.34
CA TYR A 558 3.93 2.12 11.99
C TYR A 558 3.00 2.15 13.20
N ILE A 559 1.96 2.97 13.10
CA ILE A 559 0.80 2.98 13.97
C ILE A 559 -0.40 2.75 13.05
N TRP A 560 -1.31 1.85 13.40
CA TRP A 560 -2.48 1.52 12.60
C TRP A 560 -3.66 1.24 13.52
N LEU A 561 -4.82 1.79 13.17
CA LEU A 561 -6.11 1.46 13.76
C LEU A 561 -7.01 0.86 12.68
N GLY A 562 -7.70 -0.22 13.04
CA GLY A 562 -8.69 -0.85 12.20
C GLY A 562 -9.93 -1.33 12.95
N VAL A 563 -10.87 -1.85 12.16
CA VAL A 563 -12.21 -2.33 12.56
C VAL A 563 -12.54 -3.62 11.79
N PRO A 564 -13.61 -4.36 12.13
CA PRO A 564 -14.04 -5.51 11.34
C PRO A 564 -14.12 -5.21 9.83
N LYS A 565 -13.65 -6.16 9.00
CA LYS A 565 -13.57 -6.00 7.54
C LYS A 565 -14.93 -5.69 6.89
N GLN A 566 -16.00 -6.26 7.42
CA GLN A 566 -17.37 -5.99 7.01
C GLN A 566 -18.04 -5.11 8.08
N PRO A 567 -18.54 -3.91 7.76
CA PRO A 567 -19.21 -3.09 8.76
C PRO A 567 -20.60 -3.66 9.04
N HIS A 568 -20.97 -3.77 10.32
CA HIS A 568 -22.19 -4.48 10.77
C HIS A 568 -23.50 -3.68 10.63
N SER A 569 -23.46 -2.49 10.04
CA SER A 569 -24.67 -1.70 9.76
C SER A 569 -25.36 -2.25 8.51
N SER A 570 -26.30 -3.17 8.74
CA SER A 570 -27.23 -3.78 7.77
C SER A 570 -26.73 -4.97 6.96
N SER A 571 -27.71 -5.70 6.41
CA SER A 571 -27.53 -6.91 5.61
C SER A 571 -26.95 -6.57 4.24
N LEU A 572 -25.77 -7.14 3.95
CA LEU A 572 -24.90 -6.88 2.80
C LEU A 572 -24.19 -5.52 2.85
N ALA A 573 -22.85 -5.56 2.71
CA ALA A 573 -22.00 -4.39 2.51
C ALA A 573 -22.42 -3.51 1.30
N HIS A 574 -23.24 -4.06 0.40
CA HIS A 574 -23.86 -3.35 -0.72
C HIS A 574 -24.70 -2.16 -0.26
N GLU A 575 -25.51 -2.30 0.81
CA GLU A 575 -26.40 -1.22 1.28
C GLU A 575 -25.61 -0.04 1.88
N ILE A 576 -24.50 -0.31 2.57
CA ILE A 576 -23.56 0.73 3.04
C ILE A 576 -22.92 1.43 1.83
N VAL A 577 -22.49 0.66 0.84
CA VAL A 577 -21.89 1.19 -0.39
C VAL A 577 -22.90 2.03 -1.17
N GLU A 578 -24.15 1.61 -1.30
CA GLU A 578 -25.24 2.37 -1.93
C GLU A 578 -25.62 3.63 -1.14
N LYS A 579 -25.68 3.56 0.19
CA LYS A 579 -25.95 4.71 1.05
C LYS A 579 -24.85 5.76 0.96
N VAL A 580 -23.59 5.33 0.94
CA VAL A 580 -22.45 6.21 0.73
C VAL A 580 -22.40 6.73 -0.71
N ASP A 581 -22.74 5.90 -1.70
CA ASP A 581 -22.85 6.31 -3.10
C ASP A 581 -23.91 7.41 -3.26
N ALA A 582 -25.13 7.24 -2.74
CA ALA A 582 -26.18 8.26 -2.73
C ALA A 582 -25.73 9.56 -2.05
N LEU A 583 -24.97 9.49 -0.94
CA LEU A 583 -24.38 10.68 -0.31
C LEU A 583 -23.34 11.39 -1.20
N VAL A 584 -22.78 10.73 -2.22
CA VAL A 584 -21.68 11.22 -3.05
C VAL A 584 -22.10 11.53 -4.51
N THR A 585 -23.10 10.84 -5.08
CA THR A 585 -23.53 10.94 -6.49
C THR A 585 -24.43 12.14 -6.80
N GLU A 586 -24.97 12.83 -5.79
CA GLU A 586 -25.67 14.12 -5.98
C GLU A 586 -24.75 15.25 -6.53
N SER A 587 -23.43 15.03 -6.62
CA SER A 587 -22.52 15.92 -7.34
C SER A 587 -22.61 15.66 -8.85
N PRO A 588 -23.01 16.64 -9.68
CA PRO A 588 -23.20 16.41 -11.12
C PRO A 588 -21.90 15.99 -11.81
N TYR A 589 -21.98 14.92 -12.59
CA TYR A 589 -20.94 14.58 -13.56
C TYR A 589 -20.96 15.67 -14.65
N LEU A 590 -19.94 16.55 -14.66
CA LEU A 590 -19.75 17.52 -15.73
C LEU A 590 -19.33 16.77 -17.01
N SER A 591 -20.31 16.29 -17.77
CA SER A 591 -20.10 15.90 -19.16
C SER A 591 -19.54 17.10 -19.93
N PRO A 592 -18.48 16.96 -20.74
CA PRO A 592 -17.99 18.05 -21.56
C PRO A 592 -19.10 18.67 -22.41
N VAL A 593 -19.24 20.00 -22.33
CA VAL A 593 -20.39 20.79 -22.83
C VAL A 593 -20.72 20.55 -24.32
N ASN A 594 -19.78 20.01 -25.10
CA ASN A 594 -19.92 19.82 -26.55
C ASN A 594 -20.40 18.42 -26.98
N HIS A 595 -20.74 17.51 -26.06
CA HIS A 595 -21.21 16.15 -26.43
C HIS A 595 -22.75 16.00 -26.49
N SER A 596 -23.49 17.04 -26.08
CA SER A 596 -24.94 17.00 -25.82
C SER A 596 -25.84 17.20 -27.05
N SER A 597 -25.28 17.54 -28.21
CA SER A 597 -26.06 17.82 -29.44
C SER A 597 -26.27 16.62 -30.37
N GLN A 598 -25.68 15.46 -30.07
CA GLN A 598 -25.81 14.23 -30.90
C GLN A 598 -26.31 12.99 -30.13
N LEU A 599 -26.58 13.08 -28.82
CA LEU A 599 -26.79 11.92 -27.94
C LEU A 599 -28.18 11.84 -27.28
N SER A 600 -29.11 12.71 -27.65
CA SER A 600 -30.28 13.10 -26.84
C SER A 600 -31.59 12.38 -27.16
N LEU A 601 -31.58 11.04 -27.24
CA LEU A 601 -32.84 10.23 -27.21
C LEU A 601 -32.62 8.74 -26.85
N GLU A 602 -31.47 8.15 -27.22
CA GLU A 602 -31.17 6.75 -26.89
C GLU A 602 -30.42 6.62 -25.55
N VAL A 603 -29.56 7.59 -25.19
CA VAL A 603 -28.81 7.55 -23.93
C VAL A 603 -29.70 7.80 -22.70
N GLU A 604 -30.81 8.51 -22.82
CA GLU A 604 -31.81 8.60 -21.73
C GLU A 604 -32.50 7.25 -21.45
N LYS A 605 -32.53 6.33 -22.42
CA LYS A 605 -33.11 4.97 -22.23
C LYS A 605 -32.07 3.91 -21.87
N GLY A 606 -30.78 4.21 -22.06
CA GLY A 606 -29.65 3.31 -21.78
C GLY A 606 -28.71 3.83 -20.70
N ALA A 607 -29.09 4.85 -19.94
CA ALA A 607 -28.28 5.42 -18.87
C ALA A 607 -28.04 4.38 -17.78
N SER A 608 -26.86 3.76 -17.81
CA SER A 608 -26.24 3.16 -16.64
C SER A 608 -26.27 4.15 -15.48
N ASP A 609 -26.74 3.74 -14.29
CA ASP A 609 -26.73 4.57 -13.09
C ASP A 609 -25.38 5.29 -12.93
N ILE A 610 -25.41 6.61 -12.71
CA ILE A 610 -24.19 7.39 -12.49
C ILE A 610 -23.67 7.09 -11.07
N ARG A 611 -22.63 6.26 -10.98
CA ARG A 611 -21.99 5.85 -9.71
C ARG A 611 -20.74 6.66 -9.38
N SER A 612 -20.40 6.70 -8.10
CA SER A 612 -19.22 7.39 -7.60
C SER A 612 -17.94 6.56 -7.75
N LYS A 613 -16.78 7.23 -7.86
CA LYS A 613 -15.46 6.56 -7.83
C LYS A 613 -15.19 5.78 -6.53
N ALA A 614 -15.90 6.12 -5.46
CA ALA A 614 -15.86 5.37 -4.21
C ALA A 614 -16.62 4.04 -4.35
N PHE A 615 -17.78 4.05 -5.01
CA PHE A 615 -18.54 2.86 -5.37
C PHE A 615 -17.73 1.93 -6.29
N ASP A 616 -17.17 2.44 -7.39
CA ASP A 616 -16.35 1.62 -8.32
C ASP A 616 -15.20 0.91 -7.59
N ALA A 617 -14.46 1.65 -6.75
CA ALA A 617 -13.37 1.10 -5.95
C ALA A 617 -13.85 0.11 -4.87
N ALA A 618 -15.06 0.27 -4.33
CA ALA A 618 -15.67 -0.66 -3.40
C ALA A 618 -16.08 -1.97 -4.08
N ILE A 619 -16.72 -1.91 -5.25
CA ILE A 619 -17.15 -3.10 -6.00
C ILE A 619 -15.95 -3.95 -6.45
N ILE A 620 -14.89 -3.32 -6.96
CA ILE A 620 -13.63 -4.02 -7.30
C ILE A 620 -13.06 -4.73 -6.07
N ASN A 621 -13.07 -4.08 -4.91
CA ASN A 621 -12.57 -4.70 -3.68
C ASN A 621 -13.46 -5.84 -3.18
N ILE A 622 -14.79 -5.68 -3.19
CA ILE A 622 -15.75 -6.71 -2.79
C ILE A 622 -15.60 -7.96 -3.68
N SER A 623 -15.58 -7.79 -5.00
CA SER A 623 -15.39 -8.89 -5.96
C SER A 623 -14.06 -9.62 -5.79
N SER A 624 -13.03 -8.93 -5.29
CA SER A 624 -11.69 -9.47 -5.01
C SER A 624 -11.52 -9.99 -3.58
N ASN A 625 -12.57 -9.97 -2.74
CA ASN A 625 -12.52 -10.21 -1.29
C ASN A 625 -11.41 -9.39 -0.58
N LEU A 626 -11.25 -8.13 -0.96
CA LEU A 626 -10.40 -7.14 -0.29
C LEU A 626 -11.26 -6.29 0.68
N PRO A 627 -10.67 -5.67 1.72
CA PRO A 627 -11.37 -4.66 2.51
C PRO A 627 -11.79 -3.48 1.63
N LEU A 628 -12.79 -2.73 2.05
CA LEU A 628 -13.21 -1.51 1.35
C LEU A 628 -12.09 -0.45 1.38
N PRO A 629 -12.10 0.56 0.48
CA PRO A 629 -11.27 1.74 0.63
C PRO A 629 -11.44 2.36 2.04
N SER A 630 -10.36 2.85 2.66
CA SER A 630 -10.37 3.39 4.05
C SER A 630 -11.43 4.48 4.33
N PHE A 631 -11.99 5.10 3.29
CA PHE A 631 -13.11 6.02 3.38
C PHE A 631 -14.36 5.41 4.04
N PHE A 632 -14.68 4.14 3.72
CA PHE A 632 -15.87 3.45 4.23
C PHE A 632 -15.78 3.03 5.71
N TYR A 633 -14.62 3.24 6.35
CA TYR A 633 -14.38 2.97 7.76
C TYR A 633 -14.15 4.25 8.58
N GLN A 634 -14.40 5.43 8.01
CA GLN A 634 -14.32 6.71 8.72
C GLN A 634 -15.62 7.00 9.49
N ASN A 635 -15.51 7.61 10.67
CA ASN A 635 -16.68 8.08 11.42
C ASN A 635 -17.48 9.12 10.63
N HIS A 636 -16.80 9.93 9.81
CA HIS A 636 -17.37 11.01 9.04
C HIS A 636 -17.01 10.87 7.55
N HIS A 637 -18.03 10.81 6.70
CA HIS A 637 -17.87 10.57 5.27
C HIS A 637 -17.72 11.87 4.45
N TYR A 638 -17.08 12.90 5.01
CA TYR A 638 -16.90 14.21 4.34
C TYR A 638 -15.84 14.20 3.22
N ARG A 639 -14.89 13.25 3.27
CA ARG A 639 -13.71 13.22 2.39
C ARG A 639 -13.79 12.08 1.37
N ILE A 640 -14.46 12.33 0.25
CA ILE A 640 -14.64 11.38 -0.87
C ILE A 640 -13.29 10.75 -1.29
N TYR A 641 -13.31 9.45 -1.58
CA TYR A 641 -12.15 8.69 -2.05
C TYR A 641 -11.52 9.29 -3.33
N TYR A 642 -10.19 9.36 -3.34
CA TYR A 642 -9.37 9.68 -4.51
C TYR A 642 -8.08 8.84 -4.47
N ASP A 643 -7.53 8.51 -5.64
CA ASP A 643 -6.21 7.89 -5.74
C ASP A 643 -5.12 8.97 -5.64
N ASP A 644 -4.43 9.00 -4.49
CA ASP A 644 -3.36 9.95 -4.19
C ASP A 644 -2.06 9.67 -4.96
N GLN A 645 -1.91 8.48 -5.55
CA GLN A 645 -0.69 8.09 -6.27
C GLN A 645 -0.63 8.68 -7.69
N LEU A 646 -1.77 9.19 -8.20
CA LEU A 646 -1.84 9.80 -9.53
C LEU A 646 -1.02 11.10 -9.60
N LYS A 647 -0.22 11.22 -10.67
CA LYS A 647 0.66 12.38 -10.93
C LYS A 647 -0.05 13.74 -10.80
N LYS A 648 -1.33 13.81 -11.17
CA LYS A 648 -2.16 15.03 -11.09
C LYS A 648 -2.38 15.53 -9.66
N HIS A 649 -2.25 14.67 -8.65
CA HIS A 649 -2.37 15.01 -7.23
C HIS A 649 -0.98 15.19 -6.58
N THR A 650 0.02 14.39 -6.96
CA THR A 650 1.38 14.49 -6.38
C THR A 650 2.20 15.69 -6.88
N GLN A 651 1.80 16.31 -7.99
CA GLN A 651 2.54 17.43 -8.62
C GLN A 651 2.63 18.72 -7.77
N PHE A 652 1.92 18.79 -6.64
CA PHE A 652 1.93 19.94 -5.73
C PHE A 652 2.98 19.83 -4.62
N ASN A 653 3.81 18.77 -4.62
CA ASN A 653 4.86 18.51 -3.62
C ASN A 653 4.34 18.51 -2.17
N ASP A 654 3.11 18.01 -1.96
CA ASP A 654 2.44 17.94 -0.66
C ASP A 654 2.37 19.31 0.08
N GLU A 655 2.32 20.41 -0.67
CA GLU A 655 2.18 21.77 -0.13
C GLU A 655 0.82 22.37 -0.52
N TYR A 656 0.07 22.83 0.49
CA TYR A 656 -1.14 23.63 0.27
C TYR A 656 -0.78 25.03 -0.26
N ILE A 657 -1.65 25.60 -1.09
CA ILE A 657 -1.41 26.88 -1.75
C ILE A 657 -1.84 28.04 -0.85
N TYR A 658 -3.00 27.95 -0.20
CA TYR A 658 -3.56 29.02 0.62
C TYR A 658 -3.76 28.56 2.06
N ALA A 659 -3.15 29.27 3.02
CA ALA A 659 -3.41 29.08 4.45
C ALA A 659 -4.76 29.69 4.90
N PHE A 660 -5.24 30.70 4.17
CA PHE A 660 -6.48 31.44 4.38
C PHE A 660 -6.99 31.99 3.05
N THR A 661 -8.29 32.22 2.96
CA THR A 661 -8.96 32.88 1.82
C THR A 661 -8.88 34.41 1.95
N TRP A 662 -8.75 35.14 0.83
CA TRP A 662 -8.55 36.60 0.81
C TRP A 662 -9.87 37.39 0.72
N GLU A 663 -10.94 36.70 0.36
CA GLU A 663 -12.26 37.20 0.04
C GLU A 663 -13.09 37.50 1.31
N ASP A 664 -13.83 38.61 1.32
CA ASP A 664 -14.76 38.95 2.41
C ASP A 664 -16.09 38.20 2.21
N THR A 665 -16.26 37.09 2.91
CA THR A 665 -17.46 36.23 2.80
C THR A 665 -18.78 36.93 3.10
N ARG A 666 -18.78 38.09 3.77
CA ARG A 666 -19.98 38.93 3.94
C ARG A 666 -20.48 39.53 2.62
N VAL A 667 -19.65 39.61 1.59
CA VAL A 667 -20.07 39.97 0.23
C VAL A 667 -20.93 38.84 -0.34
N ASP A 668 -20.42 37.61 -0.29
CA ASP A 668 -21.10 36.42 -0.77
C ASP A 668 -22.42 36.18 -0.03
N GLU A 669 -22.43 36.24 1.31
CA GLU A 669 -23.63 36.10 2.14
C GLU A 669 -24.77 37.03 1.70
N ARG A 670 -24.47 38.32 1.44
CA ARG A 670 -25.48 39.32 1.03
C ARG A 670 -26.03 39.10 -0.37
N ILE A 671 -25.24 38.48 -1.26
CA ILE A 671 -25.56 38.27 -2.68
C ILE A 671 -26.22 36.90 -2.89
N LEU A 672 -25.60 35.83 -2.40
CA LEU A 672 -26.04 34.44 -2.58
C LEU A 672 -27.28 34.13 -1.76
N ARG A 673 -27.31 34.55 -0.48
CA ARG A 673 -28.43 34.33 0.46
C ARG A 673 -28.91 32.88 0.46
N LEU A 674 -27.98 31.97 0.74
CA LEU A 674 -28.17 30.53 0.63
C LEU A 674 -29.32 30.05 1.54
N LYS A 675 -30.08 29.08 1.05
CA LYS A 675 -31.24 28.48 1.70
C LYS A 675 -31.03 26.99 1.99
N PRO A 676 -31.84 26.38 2.88
CA PRO A 676 -31.74 24.95 3.19
C PRO A 676 -31.99 23.97 2.04
N ASP A 677 -32.47 24.43 0.89
CA ASP A 677 -32.63 23.67 -0.35
C ASP A 677 -31.46 23.84 -1.36
N ASP A 678 -30.54 24.79 -1.13
CA ASP A 678 -29.44 25.08 -2.05
C ASP A 678 -28.30 24.04 -1.95
N VAL A 679 -27.75 23.68 -3.11
CA VAL A 679 -26.53 22.87 -3.26
C VAL A 679 -25.39 23.74 -3.80
N VAL A 680 -24.34 23.91 -3.00
CA VAL A 680 -23.19 24.76 -3.33
C VAL A 680 -22.05 23.91 -3.91
N LEU A 681 -21.50 24.33 -5.06
CA LEU A 681 -20.24 23.81 -5.59
C LEU A 681 -19.19 24.93 -5.60
N ALA A 682 -18.08 24.74 -4.89
CA ALA A 682 -17.06 25.77 -4.72
C ALA A 682 -15.64 25.20 -4.69
N ILE A 683 -14.68 25.99 -5.18
CA ILE A 683 -13.26 25.67 -5.06
C ILE A 683 -12.86 25.80 -3.59
N THR A 684 -12.16 24.78 -3.08
CA THR A 684 -11.85 24.65 -1.64
C THR A 684 -11.04 25.83 -1.13
N SER A 685 -10.02 26.27 -1.89
CA SER A 685 -9.07 27.29 -1.43
C SER A 685 -8.50 26.88 -0.05
N ALA A 686 -8.53 27.77 0.96
CA ALA A 686 -8.16 27.43 2.34
C ALA A 686 -9.34 26.89 3.20
N GLY A 687 -10.53 26.73 2.61
CA GLY A 687 -11.75 26.27 3.28
C GLY A 687 -12.58 27.34 3.99
N ASP A 688 -12.11 28.59 4.09
CA ASP A 688 -12.80 29.61 4.90
C ASP A 688 -14.17 30.01 4.31
N ASN A 689 -14.25 30.19 2.99
CA ASN A 689 -15.52 30.45 2.31
C ASN A 689 -16.49 29.28 2.45
N ILE A 690 -16.01 28.04 2.30
CA ILE A 690 -16.80 26.81 2.46
C ILE A 690 -17.47 26.77 3.84
N LEU A 691 -16.70 27.07 4.88
CA LEU A 691 -17.18 27.09 6.26
C LEU A 691 -18.11 28.28 6.54
N SER A 692 -17.90 29.42 5.89
CA SER A 692 -18.80 30.58 5.97
C SER A 692 -20.14 30.32 5.26
N TYR A 693 -20.13 29.61 4.12
CA TYR A 693 -21.37 29.19 3.43
C TYR A 693 -22.18 28.21 4.30
N ALA A 694 -21.51 27.33 5.05
CA ALA A 694 -22.17 26.39 5.97
C ALA A 694 -22.97 27.09 7.09
N LEU A 695 -22.63 28.33 7.48
CA LEU A 695 -23.39 29.11 8.47
C LEU A 695 -24.81 29.46 8.01
N GLN A 696 -25.04 29.54 6.70
CA GLN A 696 -26.39 29.73 6.11
C GLN A 696 -27.19 28.41 6.04
N SER A 697 -26.62 27.29 6.49
CA SER A 697 -27.24 25.96 6.50
C SER A 697 -27.82 25.51 5.14
N PRO A 698 -27.07 25.60 4.02
CA PRO A 698 -27.50 25.02 2.73
C PRO A 698 -27.64 23.50 2.81
N ALA A 699 -28.40 22.91 1.89
CA ALA A 699 -28.62 21.45 1.83
C ALA A 699 -27.29 20.69 1.74
N LYS A 700 -26.35 21.19 0.93
CA LYS A 700 -25.08 20.53 0.66
C LYS A 700 -24.01 21.51 0.18
N ILE A 701 -22.74 21.19 0.48
CA ILE A 701 -21.58 21.94 -0.01
C ILE A 701 -20.51 20.98 -0.53
N HIS A 702 -20.19 21.09 -1.82
CA HIS A 702 -19.13 20.35 -2.50
C HIS A 702 -17.88 21.24 -2.61
N ALA A 703 -16.89 20.99 -1.75
CA ALA A 703 -15.59 21.66 -1.79
C ALA A 703 -14.60 20.88 -2.65
N ILE A 704 -14.25 21.40 -3.84
CA ILE A 704 -13.38 20.73 -4.81
C ILE A 704 -11.99 21.37 -4.88
N ASP A 705 -10.93 20.58 -5.01
CA ASP A 705 -9.58 21.06 -5.34
C ASP A 705 -8.80 19.93 -6.04
N LEU A 706 -7.83 20.28 -6.89
CA LEU A 706 -6.94 19.31 -7.52
C LEU A 706 -5.77 18.96 -6.60
N ASN A 707 -5.36 19.88 -5.72
CA ASN A 707 -4.31 19.71 -4.72
C ASN A 707 -4.92 19.14 -3.41
N PRO A 708 -4.66 17.88 -3.05
CA PRO A 708 -5.27 17.28 -1.86
C PRO A 708 -4.94 18.00 -0.56
N SER A 709 -3.78 18.68 -0.50
CA SER A 709 -3.31 19.45 0.67
C SER A 709 -4.26 20.59 1.05
N GLN A 710 -4.95 21.19 0.06
CA GLN A 710 -5.94 22.25 0.28
C GLN A 710 -7.17 21.70 1.01
N ASN A 711 -7.67 20.54 0.57
CA ASN A 711 -8.75 19.86 1.29
C ASN A 711 -8.30 19.35 2.66
N HIS A 712 -7.06 18.86 2.81
CA HIS A 712 -6.56 18.46 4.14
C HIS A 712 -6.58 19.63 5.14
N LEU A 713 -6.42 20.88 4.68
CA LEU A 713 -6.56 22.07 5.53
C LEU A 713 -8.03 22.36 5.91
N LEU A 714 -8.96 22.26 4.96
CA LEU A 714 -10.40 22.32 5.26
C LEU A 714 -10.82 21.22 6.24
N GLU A 715 -10.35 20.00 6.02
CA GLU A 715 -10.64 18.83 6.85
C GLU A 715 -10.10 18.99 8.28
N LEU A 716 -8.92 19.58 8.45
CA LEU A 716 -8.38 19.96 9.76
C LEU A 716 -9.24 21.04 10.44
N LYS A 717 -9.75 22.03 9.70
CA LYS A 717 -10.66 23.05 10.25
C LYS A 717 -11.99 22.43 10.71
N VAL A 718 -12.57 21.51 9.93
CA VAL A 718 -13.78 20.75 10.31
C VAL A 718 -13.54 19.90 11.55
N ALA A 719 -12.45 19.12 11.57
CA ALA A 719 -12.07 18.31 12.73
C ALA A 719 -11.83 19.14 13.99
N ALA A 720 -11.24 20.33 13.85
CA ALA A 720 -11.05 21.26 14.95
C ALA A 720 -12.39 21.80 15.47
N TYR A 721 -13.31 22.23 14.59
CA TYR A 721 -14.66 22.67 15.00
C TYR A 721 -15.48 21.58 15.70
N GLN A 722 -15.26 20.31 15.38
CA GLN A 722 -15.98 19.19 16.01
C GLN A 722 -15.39 18.74 17.37
N SER A 723 -14.14 19.12 17.70
CA SER A 723 -13.40 18.52 18.82
C SER A 723 -12.63 19.49 19.72
N LEU A 724 -12.45 20.76 19.34
CA LEU A 724 -11.66 21.75 20.07
C LEU A 724 -12.51 22.91 20.58
N GLU A 725 -12.09 23.46 21.73
CA GLU A 725 -12.59 24.73 22.24
C GLU A 725 -12.03 25.92 21.43
N TYR A 726 -12.71 27.06 21.51
CA TYR A 726 -12.39 28.26 20.75
C TYR A 726 -10.92 28.71 20.90
N ASP A 727 -10.35 28.67 22.11
CA ASP A 727 -8.97 29.12 22.35
C ASP A 727 -7.92 28.25 21.63
N ASP A 728 -8.12 26.94 21.58
CA ASP A 728 -7.22 26.02 20.88
C ASP A 728 -7.38 26.17 19.36
N PHE A 729 -8.62 26.33 18.89
CA PHE A 729 -8.92 26.65 17.49
C PHE A 729 -8.25 27.98 17.07
N TRP A 730 -8.38 29.02 17.89
CA TRP A 730 -7.84 30.36 17.60
C TRP A 730 -6.32 30.38 17.58
N LYS A 731 -5.63 29.66 18.48
CA LYS A 731 -4.18 29.46 18.38
C LYS A 731 -3.79 28.81 17.06
N ILE A 732 -4.43 27.69 16.71
CA ILE A 732 -4.10 26.91 15.49
C ILE A 732 -4.32 27.73 14.21
N PHE A 733 -5.47 28.40 14.07
CA PHE A 733 -5.86 29.07 12.82
C PHE A 733 -5.77 30.60 12.87
N GLY A 734 -6.08 31.26 13.99
CA GLY A 734 -5.96 32.71 14.15
C GLY A 734 -4.51 33.19 14.31
N GLU A 735 -3.76 32.57 15.23
CA GLU A 735 -2.32 32.85 15.41
C GLU A 735 -1.41 32.04 14.47
N GLY A 736 -1.91 30.93 13.93
CA GLY A 736 -1.16 30.02 13.07
C GLY A 736 -0.15 29.14 13.82
N LYS A 737 -0.26 29.01 15.15
CA LYS A 737 0.69 28.34 16.04
C LYS A 737 -0.01 27.71 17.23
N HIS A 738 0.39 26.48 17.59
CA HIS A 738 -0.04 25.87 18.85
C HIS A 738 1.07 24.93 19.35
N PRO A 739 1.59 25.11 20.58
CA PRO A 739 2.68 24.26 21.09
C PRO A 739 2.28 22.78 21.15
N ASP A 740 1.08 22.50 21.65
CA ASP A 740 0.55 21.13 21.79
C ASP A 740 -0.22 20.61 20.56
N PHE A 741 -0.05 21.22 19.38
CA PHE A 741 -0.80 20.84 18.16
C PHE A 741 -0.79 19.33 17.90
N ARG A 742 0.37 18.68 18.06
CA ARG A 742 0.51 17.23 17.86
C ARG A 742 -0.34 16.42 18.84
N SER A 743 -0.43 16.86 20.10
CA SER A 743 -1.25 16.20 21.11
C SER A 743 -2.73 16.31 20.73
N LEU A 744 -3.21 17.53 20.44
CA LEU A 744 -4.58 17.79 20.01
C LEU A 744 -4.95 17.02 18.72
N LEU A 745 -4.03 16.93 17.75
CA LEU A 745 -4.22 16.17 16.52
C LEU A 745 -4.50 14.69 16.78
N ILE A 746 -3.80 14.10 17.74
CA ILE A 746 -3.91 12.68 18.06
C ILE A 746 -5.10 12.41 18.99
N SER A 747 -5.21 13.14 20.11
CA SER A 747 -6.17 12.84 21.17
C SER A 747 -7.57 13.44 20.99
N LYS A 748 -7.73 14.46 20.14
CA LYS A 748 -9.03 15.13 19.90
C LYS A 748 -9.47 15.12 18.44
N MET A 749 -8.61 15.54 17.52
CA MET A 749 -9.01 15.72 16.11
C MET A 749 -8.99 14.41 15.29
N SER A 750 -8.21 13.40 15.67
CA SER A 750 -8.02 12.18 14.87
C SER A 750 -9.30 11.40 14.52
N PRO A 751 -10.36 11.31 15.36
CA PRO A 751 -11.61 10.64 15.00
C PRO A 751 -12.40 11.36 13.90
N HIS A 752 -12.08 12.63 13.65
CA HIS A 752 -12.76 13.51 12.70
C HIS A 752 -11.97 13.72 11.39
N LEU A 753 -10.87 13.00 11.21
CA LEU A 753 -9.99 13.07 10.04
C LEU A 753 -9.98 11.75 9.27
N SER A 754 -9.91 11.84 7.94
CA SER A 754 -9.48 10.72 7.11
C SER A 754 -8.05 10.32 7.45
N SER A 755 -7.74 9.04 7.30
CA SER A 755 -6.38 8.51 7.48
C SER A 755 -5.32 9.31 6.70
N ARG A 756 -5.67 9.84 5.51
CA ARG A 756 -4.77 10.66 4.67
C ARG A 756 -4.50 12.04 5.25
N ALA A 757 -5.54 12.78 5.65
CA ALA A 757 -5.35 14.07 6.31
C ALA A 757 -4.62 13.92 7.64
N PHE A 758 -4.92 12.88 8.41
CA PHE A 758 -4.21 12.56 9.64
C PHE A 758 -2.70 12.35 9.41
N GLN A 759 -2.31 11.51 8.43
CA GLN A 759 -0.89 11.35 8.07
C GLN A 759 -0.23 12.66 7.65
N TYR A 760 -0.92 13.43 6.79
CA TYR A 760 -0.41 14.70 6.30
C TYR A 760 -0.07 15.65 7.46
N TRP A 761 -1.00 15.84 8.39
CA TRP A 761 -0.81 16.73 9.54
C TRP A 761 0.11 16.15 10.62
N LEU A 762 0.21 14.82 10.74
CA LEU A 762 1.15 14.19 11.66
C LEU A 762 2.60 14.34 11.18
N SER A 763 2.88 14.14 9.89
CA SER A 763 4.21 14.42 9.31
C SER A 763 4.52 15.93 9.32
N ASN A 764 3.51 16.79 9.14
CA ASN A 764 3.67 18.25 9.10
C ASN A 764 3.39 19.01 10.42
N HIS A 765 3.22 18.33 11.57
CA HIS A 765 2.85 18.96 12.86
C HIS A 765 3.77 20.12 13.26
N ARG A 766 5.04 20.09 12.83
CA ARG A 766 6.04 21.14 13.05
C ARG A 766 5.69 22.48 12.40
N ILE A 767 4.68 22.58 11.55
CA ILE A 767 4.17 23.86 11.04
C ILE A 767 3.69 24.75 12.19
N PHE A 768 2.99 24.17 13.16
CA PHE A 768 2.37 24.91 14.27
C PHE A 768 3.26 25.04 15.51
N THR A 769 4.27 24.17 15.68
CA THR A 769 5.11 24.10 16.89
C THR A 769 6.48 24.76 16.77
N LYS A 770 6.88 25.26 15.59
CA LYS A 770 8.16 25.97 15.41
C LYS A 770 8.20 27.26 16.23
N SER A 771 9.37 27.58 16.79
CA SER A 771 9.61 28.88 17.45
C SER A 771 9.41 30.05 16.47
N HIS A 772 9.98 29.95 15.26
CA HIS A 772 9.86 30.97 14.21
C HIS A 772 8.97 30.51 13.04
N GLY A 773 8.03 31.38 12.66
CA GLY A 773 7.00 31.10 11.65
C GLY A 773 5.87 30.20 12.15
N GLY A 774 4.75 30.18 11.44
CA GLY A 774 3.59 29.33 11.69
C GLY A 774 2.89 28.95 10.38
N LEU A 775 1.61 28.55 10.45
CA LEU A 775 0.74 28.24 9.32
C LEU A 775 0.87 29.25 8.16
N TYR A 776 0.86 30.54 8.50
CA TYR A 776 0.93 31.65 7.54
C TYR A 776 2.32 31.92 6.93
N ASP A 777 3.39 31.34 7.47
CA ASP A 777 4.75 31.42 6.91
C ASP A 777 5.10 30.17 6.05
N THR A 778 4.13 29.26 5.87
CA THR A 778 4.14 28.04 5.04
C THR A 778 3.08 28.08 3.93
N GLY A 779 3.08 27.09 3.03
CA GLY A 779 2.21 27.08 1.85
C GLY A 779 2.64 28.05 0.74
N GLY A 780 1.89 28.10 -0.35
CA GLY A 780 2.11 29.05 -1.45
C GLY A 780 1.98 30.52 -1.01
N SER A 781 0.94 30.83 -0.22
CA SER A 781 0.60 32.18 0.27
C SER A 781 1.73 32.86 1.06
N ARG A 782 2.67 32.10 1.64
CA ARG A 782 3.86 32.65 2.32
C ARG A 782 4.66 33.59 1.42
N HIS A 783 4.69 33.35 0.10
CA HIS A 783 5.48 34.14 -0.84
C HIS A 783 4.89 35.54 -1.00
N GLY A 784 3.56 35.63 -1.17
CA GLY A 784 2.84 36.91 -1.15
C GLY A 784 3.02 37.65 0.18
N ILE A 785 2.87 36.97 1.32
CA ILE A 785 3.09 37.54 2.65
C ILE A 785 4.51 38.08 2.82
N ARG A 786 5.54 37.31 2.42
CA ARG A 786 6.95 37.72 2.53
C ARG A 786 7.26 38.94 1.66
N ILE A 787 6.71 39.00 0.45
CA ILE A 787 6.85 40.15 -0.45
C ILE A 787 6.14 41.38 0.14
N PHE A 788 4.92 41.26 0.67
CA PHE A 788 4.24 42.36 1.35
C PHE A 788 5.01 42.85 2.60
N ARG A 789 5.59 41.93 3.39
CA ARG A 789 6.47 42.25 4.54
C ARG A 789 7.79 42.92 4.11
N TRP A 790 8.26 42.70 2.87
CA TRP A 790 9.40 43.37 2.28
C TRP A 790 9.03 44.77 1.76
N ILE A 791 7.98 44.89 0.94
CA ILE A 791 7.46 46.19 0.43
C ILE A 791 7.18 47.14 1.61
N SER A 792 6.44 46.68 2.63
CA SER A 792 6.11 47.51 3.79
C SER A 792 7.30 47.94 4.65
N ARG A 793 8.44 47.22 4.56
CA ARG A 793 9.71 47.62 5.17
C ARG A 793 10.43 48.65 4.30
N VAL A 794 10.58 48.39 2.99
CA VAL A 794 11.33 49.25 2.05
C VAL A 794 10.65 50.62 1.86
N PHE A 795 9.33 50.64 1.71
CA PHE A 795 8.55 51.87 1.50
C PHE A 795 8.04 52.51 2.80
N GLY A 796 8.57 52.10 3.97
CA GLY A 796 8.25 52.69 5.28
C GLY A 796 6.80 52.53 5.77
N CYS A 797 5.89 51.94 5.00
CA CYS A 797 4.45 51.95 5.30
C CYS A 797 4.03 51.02 6.45
N ARG A 798 4.97 50.31 7.12
CA ARG A 798 4.74 49.51 8.35
C ARG A 798 3.90 50.23 9.42
N ALA A 799 4.14 51.53 9.66
CA ALA A 799 3.35 52.30 10.62
C ALA A 799 1.89 52.49 10.14
N GLY A 800 1.70 52.70 8.84
CA GLY A 800 0.37 52.74 8.21
C GLY A 800 -0.34 51.38 8.29
N VAL A 801 0.36 50.26 8.06
CA VAL A 801 -0.21 48.91 8.20
C VAL A 801 -0.62 48.62 9.64
N LYS A 802 0.19 48.99 10.65
CA LYS A 802 -0.19 48.85 12.06
C LYS A 802 -1.43 49.68 12.40
N ALA A 803 -1.49 50.94 11.95
CA ALA A 803 -2.66 51.78 12.15
C ALA A 803 -3.92 51.22 11.45
N LEU A 804 -3.77 50.65 10.24
CA LEU A 804 -4.85 50.01 9.48
C LEU A 804 -5.49 48.83 10.22
N LEU A 805 -4.67 48.06 10.94
CA LEU A 805 -5.10 46.90 11.74
C LEU A 805 -5.63 47.29 13.13
N ALA A 806 -5.21 48.45 13.67
CA ALA A 806 -5.68 48.98 14.95
C ALA A 806 -6.90 49.91 14.83
N ALA A 807 -7.28 50.29 13.60
CA ALA A 807 -8.39 51.18 13.32
C ALA A 807 -9.71 50.60 13.84
N LYS A 808 -10.48 51.41 14.59
CA LYS A 808 -11.74 50.98 15.20
C LYS A 808 -12.95 51.15 14.28
N THR A 809 -12.79 51.87 13.16
CA THR A 809 -13.86 52.12 12.20
C THR A 809 -13.42 51.89 10.76
N LEU A 810 -14.35 51.49 9.90
CA LEU A 810 -14.09 51.34 8.45
C LEU A 810 -13.69 52.65 7.76
N ASN A 811 -14.11 53.81 8.29
CA ASN A 811 -13.76 55.10 7.71
C ASN A 811 -12.29 55.46 7.98
N GLU A 812 -11.85 55.32 9.23
CA GLU A 812 -10.44 55.43 9.63
C GLU A 812 -9.56 54.46 8.83
N GLN A 813 -9.98 53.19 8.72
CA GLN A 813 -9.27 52.18 7.94
C GLN A 813 -9.16 52.55 6.46
N ARG A 814 -10.25 53.03 5.82
CA ARG A 814 -10.24 53.49 4.42
C ARG A 814 -9.31 54.69 4.20
N GLU A 815 -9.26 55.62 5.15
CA GLU A 815 -8.37 56.78 5.07
C GLU A 815 -6.90 56.35 5.14
N ILE A 816 -6.53 55.52 6.12
CA ILE A 816 -5.17 54.99 6.27
C ILE A 816 -4.75 54.18 5.03
N TRP A 817 -5.66 53.37 4.48
CA TRP A 817 -5.42 52.64 3.23
C TRP A 817 -5.12 53.58 2.07
N ARG A 818 -6.00 54.56 1.81
CA ARG A 818 -5.87 55.51 0.69
C ARG A 818 -4.62 56.37 0.81
N ASN A 819 -4.32 56.86 2.01
CA ASN A 819 -3.31 57.90 2.22
C ASN A 819 -1.91 57.35 2.54
N ARG A 820 -1.79 56.15 3.14
CA ARG A 820 -0.49 55.61 3.60
C ARG A 820 -0.09 54.27 2.98
N VAL A 821 -1.03 53.35 2.76
CA VAL A 821 -0.69 51.97 2.34
C VAL A 821 -0.75 51.80 0.82
N ARG A 822 -1.86 52.23 0.19
CA ARG A 822 -2.08 52.13 -1.26
C ARG A 822 -1.00 52.85 -2.10
N PRO A 823 -0.52 54.07 -1.77
CA PRO A 823 0.47 54.76 -2.59
C PRO A 823 1.82 54.03 -2.66
N ALA A 824 2.21 53.36 -1.57
CA ALA A 824 3.41 52.52 -1.54
C ALA A 824 3.22 51.23 -2.36
N LEU A 825 2.13 50.51 -2.11
CA LEU A 825 1.83 49.22 -2.74
C LEU A 825 1.59 49.34 -4.26
N MET A 826 0.91 50.40 -4.70
CA MET A 826 0.64 50.68 -6.11
C MET A 826 1.58 51.73 -6.71
N SER A 827 2.76 51.93 -6.12
CA SER A 827 3.78 52.80 -6.69
C SER A 827 4.25 52.28 -8.05
N ARG A 828 4.62 53.18 -8.97
CA ARG A 828 5.11 52.80 -10.32
C ARG A 828 6.31 51.85 -10.25
N LEU A 829 7.15 51.95 -9.21
CA LEU A 829 8.28 51.07 -8.98
C LEU A 829 7.83 49.66 -8.58
N VAL A 830 6.97 49.51 -7.57
CA VAL A 830 6.41 48.20 -7.18
C VAL A 830 5.62 47.58 -8.34
N SER A 831 4.84 48.38 -9.07
CA SER A 831 4.08 47.90 -10.21
C SER A 831 4.97 47.34 -11.33
N LYS A 832 6.12 47.98 -11.62
CA LYS A 832 7.03 47.60 -12.73
C LYS A 832 8.05 46.51 -12.37
N PHE A 833 8.47 46.44 -11.10
CA PHE A 833 9.51 45.51 -10.65
C PHE A 833 8.97 44.32 -9.84
N VAL A 834 7.73 44.38 -9.37
CA VAL A 834 7.08 43.27 -8.64
C VAL A 834 5.82 42.83 -9.38
N VAL A 835 4.80 43.70 -9.52
CA VAL A 835 3.47 43.27 -10.00
C VAL A 835 3.48 42.82 -11.45
N SER A 836 4.24 43.47 -12.33
CA SER A 836 4.35 43.06 -13.74
C SER A 836 5.35 41.94 -14.00
N GLN A 837 5.94 41.32 -12.96
CA GLN A 837 6.79 40.14 -13.14
C GLN A 837 5.91 38.90 -13.25
N GLU A 838 6.05 38.16 -14.35
CA GLU A 838 5.23 36.96 -14.60
C GLU A 838 5.40 35.91 -13.48
N ALA A 839 6.64 35.72 -13.01
CA ALA A 839 6.95 34.86 -11.87
C ALA A 839 6.27 35.31 -10.57
N PHE A 840 6.06 36.62 -10.37
CA PHE A 840 5.29 37.12 -9.23
C PHE A 840 3.80 36.86 -9.42
N LEU A 841 3.23 37.16 -10.59
CA LEU A 841 1.81 36.93 -10.86
C LEU A 841 1.43 35.47 -10.63
N TRP A 842 2.11 34.51 -11.27
CA TRP A 842 1.81 33.10 -11.07
C TRP A 842 2.09 32.63 -9.62
N SER A 843 3.23 32.99 -9.02
CA SER A 843 3.59 32.47 -7.68
C SER A 843 2.81 33.12 -6.54
N ALA A 844 2.43 34.40 -6.65
CA ALA A 844 1.71 35.13 -5.61
C ALA A 844 0.19 34.99 -5.74
N LEU A 845 -0.34 34.77 -6.95
CA LEU A 845 -1.71 34.32 -7.19
C LEU A 845 -1.86 32.79 -7.05
N GLY A 846 -0.86 32.11 -6.51
CA GLY A 846 -0.98 30.71 -6.09
C GLY A 846 -1.09 29.65 -7.20
N VAL A 847 -0.68 29.94 -8.43
CA VAL A 847 -0.67 28.95 -9.53
C VAL A 847 0.73 28.34 -9.66
N PRO A 848 0.92 27.05 -9.32
CA PRO A 848 2.22 26.39 -9.49
C PRO A 848 2.57 26.23 -10.97
N LYS A 849 3.86 26.26 -11.30
CA LYS A 849 4.35 26.03 -12.68
C LYS A 849 3.83 24.73 -13.31
N ASN A 850 3.63 23.68 -12.50
CA ASN A 850 3.10 22.40 -12.95
C ASN A 850 1.63 22.52 -13.42
N GLN A 851 0.83 23.35 -12.73
CA GLN A 851 -0.55 23.63 -13.12
C GLN A 851 -0.62 24.52 -14.35
N LEU A 852 0.29 25.50 -14.49
CA LEU A 852 0.44 26.28 -15.73
C LEU A 852 0.79 25.37 -16.91
N ALA A 853 1.75 24.46 -16.76
CA ALA A 853 2.12 23.52 -17.81
C ALA A 853 0.98 22.59 -18.25
N ILE A 854 0.07 22.22 -17.34
CA ILE A 854 -1.17 21.51 -17.70
C ILE A 854 -2.08 22.40 -18.54
N LEU A 855 -2.35 23.64 -18.10
CA LEU A 855 -3.18 24.59 -18.87
C LEU A 855 -2.61 24.87 -20.28
N GLU A 856 -1.29 24.98 -20.41
CA GLU A 856 -0.60 25.13 -21.69
C GLU A 856 -0.74 23.88 -22.58
N THR A 857 -0.64 22.68 -21.98
CA THR A 857 -0.78 21.40 -22.68
C THR A 857 -2.22 21.20 -23.16
N ASP A 858 -3.20 21.36 -22.28
CA ASP A 858 -4.63 21.23 -22.59
C ASP A 858 -5.05 22.25 -23.67
N HIS A 859 -4.52 23.47 -23.61
CA HIS A 859 -4.76 24.50 -24.62
C HIS A 859 -4.12 24.16 -25.98
N ALA A 860 -2.93 23.54 -25.99
CA ALA A 860 -2.29 23.07 -27.22
C ALA A 860 -3.09 21.93 -27.86
N THR A 861 -3.53 20.94 -27.07
CA THR A 861 -4.38 19.84 -27.53
C THR A 861 -5.74 20.35 -28.02
N SER A 862 -6.37 21.29 -27.30
CA SER A 862 -7.63 21.92 -27.71
C SER A 862 -7.49 22.65 -29.06
N LYS A 863 -6.37 23.35 -29.30
CA LYS A 863 -6.09 23.98 -30.62
C LYS A 863 -5.88 22.98 -31.74
N ALA A 864 -5.23 21.84 -31.46
CA ALA A 864 -5.03 20.78 -32.44
C ALA A 864 -6.34 20.07 -32.84
N ALA A 865 -7.36 20.12 -31.97
CA ALA A 865 -8.67 19.50 -32.20
C ALA A 865 -9.67 20.38 -32.99
N VAL A 866 -9.31 21.62 -33.38
CA VAL A 866 -10.18 22.49 -34.18
C VAL A 866 -9.97 22.24 -35.67
N PRO A 867 -11.00 21.83 -36.45
CA PRO A 867 -10.86 21.64 -37.90
C PRO A 867 -10.60 22.98 -38.62
N PRO A 868 -9.82 22.97 -39.72
CA PRO A 868 -9.46 24.19 -40.43
C PRO A 868 -10.68 24.81 -41.12
N GLY A 869 -11.16 25.95 -40.61
CA GLY A 869 -12.24 26.73 -41.25
C GLY A 869 -13.16 27.49 -40.30
N LEU A 870 -13.22 27.14 -39.01
CA LEU A 870 -14.04 27.86 -38.02
C LEU A 870 -13.26 29.02 -37.37
N PRO A 871 -13.92 30.15 -37.03
CA PRO A 871 -13.25 31.27 -36.39
C PRO A 871 -12.77 30.90 -34.98
N VAL A 872 -11.46 30.81 -34.79
CA VAL A 872 -10.86 30.72 -33.45
C VAL A 872 -11.13 32.04 -32.73
N ALA A 873 -11.86 31.99 -31.61
CA ALA A 873 -12.01 33.14 -30.74
C ALA A 873 -10.62 33.64 -30.30
N GLN A 874 -10.26 34.86 -30.69
CA GLN A 874 -8.94 35.42 -30.37
C GLN A 874 -8.83 35.70 -28.88
N SER A 875 -8.17 34.79 -28.15
CA SER A 875 -7.69 35.05 -26.79
C SER A 875 -6.62 36.17 -26.83
N PRO A 876 -6.63 37.15 -25.91
CA PRO A 876 -5.88 38.39 -26.04
C PRO A 876 -4.38 38.21 -25.79
N ARG A 877 -3.63 37.76 -26.81
CA ARG A 877 -2.19 37.97 -26.92
C ARG A 877 -1.90 39.33 -27.54
N ALA A 878 -2.13 40.39 -26.78
CA ALA A 878 -1.57 41.72 -27.04
C ALA A 878 -0.82 42.20 -25.79
N PRO A 879 0.45 42.61 -25.89
CA PRO A 879 1.08 43.32 -24.79
C PRO A 879 0.36 44.67 -24.64
N LEU A 880 -0.15 44.95 -23.43
CA LEU A 880 -0.73 46.25 -23.09
C LEU A 880 0.37 47.32 -23.05
N ALA A 881 0.77 47.78 -24.23
CA ALA A 881 1.52 49.02 -24.40
C ALA A 881 0.66 50.18 -23.89
N ALA A 882 1.28 51.11 -23.15
CA ALA A 882 0.57 52.21 -22.52
C ALA A 882 -0.03 53.17 -23.56
N GLY A 883 -1.35 53.36 -23.52
CA GLY A 883 -2.05 54.28 -24.41
C GLY A 883 -3.56 54.26 -24.17
N CYS A 884 -4.02 54.95 -23.13
CA CYS A 884 -5.45 55.16 -22.89
C CYS A 884 -5.87 56.51 -23.51
N PRO A 885 -6.59 56.54 -24.64
CA PRO A 885 -7.11 57.79 -25.17
C PRO A 885 -8.28 58.25 -24.30
N ARG A 886 -8.16 59.44 -23.71
CA ARG A 886 -9.29 60.11 -23.07
C ARG A 886 -10.30 60.50 -24.16
N GLN A 887 -11.49 59.93 -24.16
CA GLN A 887 -12.65 60.58 -24.76
C GLN A 887 -13.29 61.53 -23.73
N PRO A 888 -13.74 62.72 -24.13
CA PRO A 888 -14.30 63.71 -23.22
C PRO A 888 -15.74 63.34 -22.83
N THR A 889 -16.04 63.48 -21.54
CA THR A 889 -17.41 63.49 -21.04
C THR A 889 -18.10 64.78 -21.48
N ASN A 890 -19.11 64.68 -22.34
CA ASN A 890 -20.08 65.76 -22.50
C ASN A 890 -21.20 65.61 -21.45
N PRO A 891 -21.66 66.69 -20.80
CA PRO A 891 -22.58 66.59 -19.66
C PRO A 891 -24.05 66.65 -20.10
N HIS A 892 -24.86 65.72 -19.60
CA HIS A 892 -26.30 65.87 -19.37
C HIS A 892 -26.71 64.95 -18.21
#